data_AF-A0A6J1TR22-F1
#
_entry.id   AF-A0A6J1TR22-F1
#
_cell.length_a   1.000
_cell.length_b   1.000
_cell.length_c   1.000
_cell.angle_alpha   90.00
_cell.angle_beta   90.00
_cell.angle_gamma   90.00
#
_symmetry.space_group_name_H-M   'P 1'
#
loop_
_entity.id
_entity.type
_entity.pdbx_description
1 polymer ?
#
loop_
_entity_poly.entity_id
_entity_poly.type
_entity_poly.pdbx_seq_one_letter_code
_entity_poly.pdbx_strand_id
1 'polypeptide(L)'
;MQRKKVDNRIRIQIENGVAERHRTLFVIVGDRGKDQVVILHHMLSKAAVKARPTVLWCYKKELGFSSHRKKRMRQLQKKIKSGMLDLKQDDPFELFIAATNIRYCYYNETHKILGNTFGMCVLQDFEALTPNLLARTIETVEGGGIIAILLRTMNSLKQLYTMTMDVHSRYRTEAHQDVVGRFNERFILSLVSCKTCVVVDDQLNILPISSHAANISALPPRSQEETQSPRDVELKELKESLQDTQPVGTLVDVCKTLDQFQDPDFGSLSGGRIVRIAVHPDYQAMGYGSRALRLLQMYYEGKFPCLEEKVIQKPREIATVSSEAVSLLEEAVMPRKDLPPLLLKLSERQAENLDYLGVSYGLTPRLLKFWKRGGYVPVYLRQTPNDLTGEHSCIMLKMLNEEEENTEESWLTAFWKDFRRRFLSLLSYQFSIFSPSLALNILQNRNVKQQSQSALSRNELEAVFIPYDLKRLEMYSRNMVDYHLIMDMIPTISRMYFLNNFGDMSLSATQAALLLGIGLQHKSMDQLEKEIGLPSSQLMGLFNRTIRKVVQLFNSVQEKAVEEQMAVMKEVVMEPTLKSLNEDLEEAAKEFQEKHKNEIGKLKDLDLSQYIIRGDDEEWNEVLSKAGQDASVVSLKSDKKRKAEVTTGPRQEKKFKKKNPKLKLKK
;
A
#
# COMPACT_ATOMS: atom_id res chain seq x y z
N MET A 1 -17.94 28.27 -59.13
CA MET A 1 -17.53 26.90 -58.73
C MET A 1 -17.13 26.13 -59.98
N GLN A 2 -15.85 25.77 -60.13
CA GLN A 2 -15.43 24.80 -61.14
C GLN A 2 -15.93 23.41 -60.72
N ARG A 3 -16.72 22.74 -61.58
CA ARG A 3 -17.19 21.38 -61.33
C ARG A 3 -16.04 20.40 -61.58
N LYS A 4 -15.39 19.94 -60.52
CA LYS A 4 -14.34 18.90 -60.59
C LYS A 4 -14.99 17.52 -60.50
N LYS A 5 -14.58 16.60 -61.38
CA LYS A 5 -15.01 15.19 -61.31
C LYS A 5 -14.28 14.52 -60.14
N VAL A 6 -15.03 13.94 -59.20
CA VAL A 6 -14.48 13.15 -58.09
C VAL A 6 -13.97 11.81 -58.63
N ASP A 7 -12.90 11.28 -58.03
CA ASP A 7 -12.37 9.96 -58.38
C ASP A 7 -13.43 8.87 -58.14
N ASN A 8 -13.67 8.04 -59.15
CA ASN A 8 -14.68 6.98 -59.11
C ASN A 8 -14.33 5.89 -58.09
N ARG A 9 -13.06 5.75 -57.70
CA ARG A 9 -12.59 4.77 -56.72
C ARG A 9 -13.24 4.94 -55.34
N ILE A 10 -13.47 6.19 -54.92
CA ILE A 10 -14.15 6.50 -53.64
C ILE A 10 -15.57 5.92 -53.64
N ARG A 11 -16.28 6.12 -54.75
CA ARG A 11 -17.64 5.59 -54.94
C ARG A 11 -17.66 4.07 -54.94
N ILE A 12 -16.77 3.44 -55.72
CA ILE A 12 -16.67 1.97 -55.81
C ILE A 12 -16.37 1.38 -54.43
N GLN A 13 -15.49 2.00 -53.65
CA GLN A 13 -15.16 1.52 -52.31
C GLN A 13 -16.35 1.55 -51.35
N ILE A 14 -17.19 2.60 -51.43
CA ILE A 14 -18.41 2.71 -50.63
C ILE A 14 -19.43 1.65 -51.08
N GLU A 15 -19.63 1.48 -52.39
CA GLU A 15 -20.54 0.48 -52.94
C GLU A 15 -20.11 -0.96 -52.56
N ASN A 16 -18.81 -1.26 -52.66
CA ASN A 16 -18.23 -2.53 -52.22
C ASN A 16 -18.40 -2.75 -50.71
N GLY A 17 -18.14 -1.73 -49.88
CA GLY A 17 -18.32 -1.80 -48.44
C GLY A 17 -19.77 -2.09 -48.03
N VAL A 18 -20.74 -1.45 -48.70
CA VAL A 18 -22.17 -1.71 -48.50
C VAL A 18 -22.55 -3.12 -48.96
N ALA A 19 -22.06 -3.58 -50.11
CA ALA A 19 -22.36 -4.90 -50.65
C ALA A 19 -21.78 -6.05 -49.80
N GLU A 20 -20.57 -5.87 -49.27
CA GLU A 20 -19.90 -6.83 -48.38
C GLU A 20 -20.33 -6.69 -46.91
N ARG A 21 -21.08 -5.64 -46.56
CA ARG A 21 -21.35 -5.22 -45.17
C ARG A 21 -20.07 -4.95 -44.36
N HIS A 22 -19.01 -4.53 -45.03
CA HIS A 22 -17.76 -4.11 -44.41
C HIS A 22 -17.77 -2.61 -44.12
N ARG A 23 -17.15 -2.22 -43.00
CA ARG A 23 -16.96 -0.80 -42.63
C ARG A 23 -15.85 -0.21 -43.48
N THR A 24 -16.07 0.99 -44.01
CA THR A 24 -15.07 1.72 -44.80
C THR A 24 -14.52 2.89 -43.99
N LEU A 25 -13.20 3.09 -44.04
CA LEU A 25 -12.51 4.14 -43.30
C LEU A 25 -11.96 5.18 -44.27
N PHE A 26 -12.35 6.44 -44.07
CA PHE A 26 -11.83 7.59 -44.81
C PHE A 26 -11.05 8.49 -43.87
N VAL A 27 -9.81 8.80 -44.25
CA VAL A 27 -8.97 9.77 -43.54
C VAL A 27 -8.87 11.00 -44.43
N ILE A 28 -9.48 12.11 -44.00
CA ILE A 28 -9.57 13.35 -44.77
C ILE A 28 -8.52 14.31 -44.23
N VAL A 29 -7.57 14.71 -45.07
CA VAL A 29 -6.51 15.66 -44.73
C VAL A 29 -6.89 17.02 -45.30
N GLY A 30 -7.13 17.98 -44.41
CA GLY A 30 -7.26 19.39 -44.72
C GLY A 30 -8.34 20.13 -43.93
N ASP A 31 -8.41 21.44 -44.14
CA ASP A 31 -9.19 22.36 -43.30
C ASP A 31 -10.67 22.39 -43.70
N ARG A 32 -10.96 22.00 -44.95
CA ARG A 32 -12.33 21.88 -45.49
C ARG A 32 -12.88 20.45 -45.42
N GLY A 33 -12.31 19.60 -44.57
CA GLY A 33 -12.79 18.23 -44.39
C GLY A 33 -14.27 18.13 -43.98
N LYS A 34 -14.84 19.16 -43.34
CA LYS A 34 -16.27 19.22 -42.98
C LYS A 34 -17.21 19.19 -44.20
N ASP A 35 -16.84 19.87 -45.28
CA ASP A 35 -17.63 19.90 -46.50
C ASP A 35 -17.57 18.55 -47.22
N GLN A 36 -16.43 17.86 -47.13
CA GLN A 36 -16.22 16.55 -47.74
C GLN A 36 -17.03 15.45 -47.06
N VAL A 37 -17.24 15.54 -45.75
CA VAL A 37 -18.13 14.64 -45.00
C VAL A 37 -19.55 14.64 -45.57
N VAL A 38 -20.05 15.79 -46.03
CA VAL A 38 -21.38 15.92 -46.66
C VAL A 38 -21.46 15.12 -47.95
N ILE A 39 -20.40 15.19 -48.76
CA ILE A 39 -20.33 14.48 -50.04
C ILE A 39 -20.26 12.97 -49.80
N LEU A 40 -19.47 12.52 -48.83
CA LEU A 40 -19.40 11.10 -48.44
C LEU A 40 -20.74 10.58 -47.92
N HIS A 41 -21.45 11.37 -47.10
CA HIS A 41 -22.78 11.01 -46.62
C HIS A 41 -23.79 10.89 -47.77
N HIS A 42 -23.73 11.81 -48.74
CA HIS A 42 -24.57 11.75 -49.92
C HIS A 42 -24.29 10.51 -50.78
N MET A 43 -23.01 10.16 -50.98
CA MET A 43 -22.60 8.94 -51.69
C MET A 43 -23.09 7.68 -50.95
N LEU A 44 -22.94 7.63 -49.63
CA LEU A 44 -23.43 6.52 -48.81
C LEU A 44 -24.95 6.38 -48.89
N SER A 45 -25.68 7.49 -48.79
CA SER A 45 -27.15 7.50 -48.91
C SER A 45 -27.64 7.07 -50.28
N LYS A 46 -26.81 7.17 -51.33
CA LYS A 46 -27.14 6.71 -52.68
C LYS A 46 -26.78 5.24 -52.89
N ALA A 47 -25.70 4.76 -52.26
CA ALA A 47 -25.28 3.37 -52.31
C ALA A 47 -26.12 2.46 -51.42
N ALA A 48 -26.61 2.96 -50.28
CA ALA A 48 -27.45 2.21 -49.36
C ALA A 48 -28.93 2.21 -49.82
N VAL A 49 -29.53 1.02 -49.89
CA VAL A 49 -30.97 0.82 -50.21
C VAL A 49 -31.89 1.14 -49.01
N LYS A 50 -31.32 1.35 -47.82
CA LYS A 50 -32.01 1.60 -46.55
C LYS A 50 -32.33 3.10 -46.35
N ALA A 51 -33.15 3.41 -45.34
CA ALA A 51 -33.35 4.78 -44.85
C ALA A 51 -32.03 5.52 -44.59
N ARG A 52 -32.04 6.86 -44.73
CA ARG A 52 -30.85 7.71 -44.60
C ARG A 52 -30.05 7.38 -43.32
N PRO A 53 -28.73 7.14 -43.42
CA PRO A 53 -27.93 6.72 -42.29
C PRO A 53 -27.83 7.81 -41.23
N THR A 54 -27.93 7.40 -39.96
CA THR A 54 -27.69 8.27 -38.79
C THR A 54 -26.20 8.57 -38.65
N VAL A 55 -25.88 9.79 -38.21
CA VAL A 55 -24.49 10.26 -38.12
C VAL A 55 -24.12 10.49 -36.66
N LEU A 56 -22.98 9.95 -36.24
CA LEU A 56 -22.33 10.25 -34.97
C LEU A 56 -21.21 11.26 -35.21
N TRP A 57 -21.28 12.43 -34.56
CA TRP A 57 -20.24 13.45 -34.63
C TRP A 57 -19.53 13.60 -33.30
N CYS A 58 -18.27 13.17 -33.24
CA CYS A 58 -17.44 13.23 -32.04
C CYS A 58 -16.40 14.34 -32.12
N TYR A 59 -16.27 15.10 -31.03
CA TYR A 59 -15.39 16.27 -30.94
C TYR A 59 -14.90 16.51 -29.51
N LYS A 60 -13.83 17.31 -29.36
CA LYS A 60 -13.21 17.62 -28.07
C LYS A 60 -13.83 18.84 -27.38
N LYS A 61 -13.78 20.01 -28.03
CA LYS A 61 -14.24 21.29 -27.44
C LYS A 61 -15.06 22.14 -28.40
N GLU A 62 -14.61 22.33 -29.64
CA GLU A 62 -15.25 23.27 -30.56
C GLU A 62 -15.68 22.61 -31.87
N LEU A 63 -16.95 22.80 -32.22
CA LEU A 63 -17.53 22.33 -33.49
C LEU A 63 -17.35 23.35 -34.63
N GLY A 64 -17.06 24.62 -34.29
CA GLY A 64 -17.13 25.74 -35.24
C GLY A 64 -18.55 26.13 -35.67
N PHE A 65 -19.58 25.44 -35.17
CA PHE A 65 -21.00 25.74 -35.39
C PHE A 65 -21.85 25.35 -34.17
N SER A 66 -23.04 25.95 -34.02
CA SER A 66 -23.95 25.65 -32.91
C SER A 66 -24.70 24.34 -33.15
N SER A 67 -24.58 23.37 -32.25
CA SER A 67 -25.35 22.10 -32.26
C SER A 67 -26.86 22.33 -32.09
N HIS A 68 -27.28 23.39 -31.41
CA HIS A 68 -28.70 23.72 -31.23
C HIS A 68 -29.33 24.35 -32.49
N ARG A 69 -30.28 23.62 -33.09
CA ARG A 69 -31.03 24.02 -34.30
C ARG A 69 -31.69 25.41 -34.18
N LYS A 70 -32.35 25.71 -33.06
CA LYS A 70 -33.02 27.02 -32.83
C LYS A 70 -32.03 28.18 -32.73
N LYS A 71 -30.92 27.99 -32.02
CA LYS A 71 -29.87 29.02 -31.87
C LYS A 71 -29.22 29.32 -33.21
N ARG A 72 -29.02 28.29 -34.05
CA ARG A 72 -28.47 28.44 -35.39
C ARG A 72 -29.42 29.18 -36.34
N MET A 73 -30.69 28.82 -36.37
CA MET A 73 -31.69 29.55 -37.20
C MET A 73 -31.72 31.04 -36.87
N ARG A 74 -31.59 31.42 -35.59
CA ARG A 74 -31.47 32.82 -35.17
C ARG A 74 -30.17 33.48 -35.65
N GLN A 75 -29.04 32.77 -35.60
CA GLN A 75 -27.76 33.27 -36.11
C GLN A 75 -27.80 33.45 -37.63
N LEU A 76 -28.41 32.52 -38.36
CA LEU A 76 -28.55 32.55 -39.81
C LEU A 76 -29.50 33.67 -40.23
N GLN A 77 -30.63 33.85 -39.53
CA GLN A 77 -31.51 35.02 -39.69
C GLN A 77 -30.79 36.34 -39.39
N LYS A 78 -29.92 36.38 -38.37
CA LYS A 78 -29.13 37.58 -38.06
C LYS A 78 -28.13 37.89 -39.19
N LYS A 79 -27.48 36.87 -39.75
CA LYS A 79 -26.54 37.00 -40.89
C LYS A 79 -27.23 37.44 -42.19
N ILE A 80 -28.43 36.92 -42.45
CA ILE A 80 -29.30 37.35 -43.55
C ILE A 80 -29.70 38.82 -43.36
N LYS A 81 -30.14 39.19 -42.14
CA LYS A 81 -30.52 40.58 -41.81
C LYS A 81 -29.35 41.57 -41.91
N SER A 82 -28.12 41.13 -41.66
CA SER A 82 -26.91 41.95 -41.81
C SER A 82 -26.38 42.01 -43.25
N GLY A 83 -27.02 41.36 -44.22
CA GLY A 83 -26.62 41.41 -45.64
C GLY A 83 -25.30 40.69 -45.99
N MET A 84 -24.74 39.91 -45.06
CA MET A 84 -23.47 39.18 -45.26
C MET A 84 -23.65 37.82 -45.96
N LEU A 85 -24.89 37.35 -46.13
CA LEU A 85 -25.19 36.01 -46.63
C LEU A 85 -26.32 36.11 -47.66
N ASP A 86 -26.07 35.61 -48.87
CA ASP A 86 -26.97 35.71 -50.00
C ASP A 86 -28.02 34.58 -49.96
N LEU A 87 -29.31 34.92 -50.12
CA LEU A 87 -30.46 34.02 -49.86
C LEU A 87 -30.58 32.81 -50.81
N LYS A 88 -29.73 32.72 -51.85
CA LYS A 88 -29.82 31.71 -52.91
C LYS A 88 -28.64 30.74 -52.98
N GLN A 89 -27.57 30.98 -52.21
CA GLN A 89 -26.46 30.03 -52.09
C GLN A 89 -26.60 29.32 -50.75
N ASP A 90 -27.43 28.28 -50.72
CA ASP A 90 -27.48 27.41 -49.54
C ASP A 90 -26.20 26.59 -49.47
N ASP A 91 -25.38 26.83 -48.44
CA ASP A 91 -24.20 26.03 -48.16
C ASP A 91 -24.60 24.56 -47.98
N PRO A 92 -24.04 23.61 -48.76
CA PRO A 92 -24.39 22.18 -48.67
C PRO A 92 -24.24 21.59 -47.27
N PHE A 93 -23.31 22.13 -46.48
CA PHE A 93 -23.07 21.76 -45.10
C PHE A 93 -24.22 22.15 -44.15
N GLU A 94 -24.83 23.32 -44.34
CA GLU A 94 -25.97 23.74 -43.52
C GLU A 94 -27.22 22.93 -43.86
N LEU A 95 -27.43 22.61 -45.14
CA LEU A 95 -28.50 21.70 -45.57
C LEU A 95 -28.31 20.30 -44.95
N PHE A 96 -27.08 19.79 -44.96
CA PHE A 96 -26.75 18.49 -44.37
C PHE A 96 -27.12 18.43 -42.89
N ILE A 97 -26.71 19.41 -42.09
CA ILE A 97 -27.00 19.40 -40.66
C ILE A 97 -28.50 19.60 -40.38
N ALA A 98 -29.21 20.37 -41.21
CA ALA A 98 -30.64 20.59 -41.05
C ALA A 98 -31.48 19.35 -41.41
N ALA A 99 -31.03 18.57 -42.41
CA ALA A 99 -31.78 17.46 -42.97
C ALA A 99 -31.44 16.09 -42.36
N THR A 100 -30.25 15.93 -41.76
CA THR A 100 -29.79 14.64 -41.24
C THR A 100 -29.93 14.54 -39.72
N ASN A 101 -30.12 13.31 -39.23
CA ASN A 101 -30.15 13.03 -37.80
C ASN A 101 -28.71 12.82 -37.29
N ILE A 102 -28.15 13.87 -36.69
CA ILE A 102 -26.78 13.89 -36.16
C ILE A 102 -26.81 13.84 -34.64
N ARG A 103 -26.18 12.82 -34.05
CA ARG A 103 -25.90 12.77 -32.61
C ARG A 103 -24.53 13.37 -32.35
N TYR A 104 -24.50 14.47 -31.61
CA TYR A 104 -23.27 15.12 -31.16
C TYR A 104 -22.82 14.50 -29.83
N CYS A 105 -21.55 14.12 -29.74
CA CYS A 105 -20.98 13.51 -28.54
C CYS A 105 -19.59 14.08 -28.27
N TYR A 106 -19.32 14.48 -27.02
CA TYR A 106 -17.96 14.81 -26.61
C TYR A 106 -17.12 13.55 -26.47
N TYR A 107 -15.82 13.62 -26.72
CA TYR A 107 -14.92 12.47 -26.53
C TYR A 107 -15.00 11.85 -25.12
N ASN A 108 -15.16 12.69 -24.08
CA ASN A 108 -15.31 12.23 -22.70
C ASN A 108 -16.62 11.45 -22.47
N GLU A 109 -17.64 11.68 -23.30
CA GLU A 109 -18.98 11.11 -23.17
C GLU A 109 -19.23 9.91 -24.09
N THR A 110 -18.19 9.42 -24.77
CA THR A 110 -18.30 8.26 -25.69
C THR A 110 -18.73 6.96 -25.02
N HIS A 111 -18.78 6.89 -23.69
CA HIS A 111 -19.41 5.77 -22.98
C HIS A 111 -20.94 5.76 -23.12
N LYS A 112 -21.58 6.93 -23.35
CA LYS A 112 -23.04 7.07 -23.49
C LYS A 112 -23.58 6.60 -24.84
N ILE A 113 -22.70 6.39 -25.82
CA ILE A 113 -23.08 5.94 -27.16
C ILE A 113 -23.01 4.41 -27.31
N LEU A 114 -22.44 3.71 -26.33
CA LEU A 114 -22.46 2.25 -26.28
C LEU A 114 -23.90 1.72 -26.36
N GLY A 115 -24.11 0.67 -27.15
CA GLY A 115 -25.44 0.11 -27.43
C GLY A 115 -26.23 0.83 -28.53
N ASN A 116 -25.74 1.95 -29.07
CA ASN A 116 -26.34 2.60 -30.24
C ASN A 116 -25.55 2.26 -31.50
N THR A 117 -26.26 2.19 -32.64
CA THR A 117 -25.67 1.93 -33.95
C THR A 117 -25.86 3.13 -34.87
N PHE A 118 -24.80 3.52 -35.56
CA PHE A 118 -24.77 4.63 -36.52
C PHE A 118 -24.35 4.15 -37.90
N GLY A 119 -24.86 4.79 -38.95
CA GLY A 119 -24.43 4.52 -40.33
C GLY A 119 -23.17 5.27 -40.73
N MET A 120 -22.87 6.40 -40.07
CA MET A 120 -21.65 7.16 -40.29
C MET A 120 -21.09 7.70 -38.98
N CYS A 121 -19.78 7.64 -38.78
CA CYS A 121 -19.08 8.25 -37.65
C CYS A 121 -18.05 9.28 -38.15
N VAL A 122 -18.06 10.48 -37.57
CA VAL A 122 -17.14 11.57 -37.89
C VAL A 122 -16.31 11.88 -36.63
N LEU A 123 -14.99 11.77 -36.75
CA LEU A 123 -14.02 12.05 -35.71
C LEU A 123 -13.24 13.33 -36.09
N GLN A 124 -13.50 14.43 -35.38
CA GLN A 124 -13.00 15.75 -35.77
C GLN A 124 -11.57 16.06 -35.30
N ASP A 125 -11.20 15.72 -34.06
CA ASP A 125 -9.92 16.14 -33.48
C ASP A 125 -9.01 14.94 -33.21
N PHE A 126 -8.06 14.68 -34.11
CA PHE A 126 -7.13 13.55 -34.00
C PHE A 126 -6.25 13.59 -32.74
N GLU A 127 -5.85 14.78 -32.28
CA GLU A 127 -5.02 14.98 -31.07
C GLU A 127 -5.59 14.37 -29.80
N ALA A 128 -6.93 14.30 -29.72
CA ALA A 128 -7.66 13.80 -28.56
C ALA A 128 -8.09 12.34 -28.71
N LEU A 129 -7.87 11.71 -29.88
CA LEU A 129 -8.29 10.34 -30.15
C LEU A 129 -7.40 9.35 -29.42
N THR A 130 -7.89 8.79 -28.32
CA THR A 130 -7.23 7.66 -27.67
C THR A 130 -7.63 6.33 -28.33
N PRO A 131 -6.82 5.26 -28.23
CA PRO A 131 -7.16 3.95 -28.77
C PRO A 131 -8.51 3.42 -28.29
N ASN A 132 -8.85 3.67 -27.02
CA ASN A 132 -10.14 3.29 -26.45
C ASN A 132 -11.32 4.05 -27.09
N LEU A 133 -11.14 5.33 -27.42
CA LEU A 133 -12.17 6.13 -28.11
C LEU A 133 -12.37 5.64 -29.54
N LEU A 134 -11.28 5.33 -30.25
CA LEU A 134 -11.35 4.73 -31.59
C LEU A 134 -12.10 3.41 -31.55
N ALA A 135 -11.77 2.51 -30.62
CA ALA A 135 -12.46 1.22 -30.49
C ALA A 135 -13.98 1.40 -30.26
N ARG A 136 -14.37 2.22 -29.27
CA ARG A 136 -15.77 2.49 -28.95
C ARG A 136 -16.54 3.08 -30.13
N THR A 137 -15.97 4.08 -30.81
CA THR A 137 -16.66 4.78 -31.91
C THR A 137 -16.77 3.92 -33.16
N ILE A 138 -15.70 3.21 -33.54
CA ILE A 138 -15.68 2.29 -34.70
C ILE A 138 -16.64 1.12 -34.50
N GLU A 139 -16.78 0.63 -33.26
CA GLU A 139 -17.71 -0.46 -32.92
C GLU A 139 -19.18 -0.04 -33.05
N THR A 140 -19.51 1.22 -32.77
CA THR A 140 -20.89 1.73 -32.95
C THR A 140 -21.31 1.91 -34.41
N VAL A 141 -20.43 1.69 -35.39
CA VAL A 141 -20.75 1.81 -36.82
C VAL A 141 -21.23 0.48 -37.39
N GLU A 142 -22.39 0.50 -38.06
CA GLU A 142 -22.94 -0.72 -38.70
C GLU A 142 -22.11 -1.16 -39.94
N GLY A 143 -22.26 -2.43 -40.33
CA GLY A 143 -21.64 -2.95 -41.55
C GLY A 143 -22.14 -2.23 -42.79
N GLY A 144 -21.23 -1.81 -43.67
CA GLY A 144 -21.53 -0.91 -44.80
C GLY A 144 -21.51 0.58 -44.43
N GLY A 145 -21.26 0.92 -43.16
CA GLY A 145 -21.10 2.30 -42.71
C GLY A 145 -19.74 2.92 -43.03
N ILE A 146 -19.67 4.24 -42.89
CA ILE A 146 -18.45 5.04 -43.12
C ILE A 146 -17.91 5.59 -41.80
N ILE A 147 -16.61 5.45 -41.59
CA ILE A 147 -15.88 6.15 -40.53
C ILE A 147 -15.02 7.22 -41.20
N ALA A 148 -15.18 8.49 -40.80
CA ALA A 148 -14.41 9.61 -41.32
C ALA A 148 -13.55 10.21 -40.19
N ILE A 149 -12.23 10.22 -40.38
CA ILE A 149 -11.27 10.90 -39.49
C ILE A 149 -10.84 12.19 -40.17
N LEU A 150 -11.03 13.31 -39.50
CA LEU A 150 -10.60 14.62 -39.99
C LEU A 150 -9.21 14.95 -39.41
N LEU A 151 -8.28 15.27 -40.30
CA LEU A 151 -6.97 15.80 -39.99
C LEU A 151 -6.92 17.24 -40.53
N ARG A 152 -6.38 18.17 -39.75
CA ARG A 152 -6.15 19.55 -40.23
C ARG A 152 -5.10 19.57 -41.35
N THR A 153 -5.02 20.66 -42.11
CA THR A 153 -3.95 20.81 -43.10
C THR A 153 -2.58 20.65 -42.46
N MET A 154 -1.73 19.87 -43.11
CA MET A 154 -0.35 19.63 -42.73
C MET A 154 0.51 19.74 -43.98
N ASN A 155 1.77 20.16 -43.83
CA ASN A 155 2.68 20.28 -44.97
C ASN A 155 3.44 18.97 -45.25
N SER A 156 3.53 18.06 -44.27
CA SER A 156 4.16 16.73 -44.40
C SER A 156 3.56 15.74 -43.41
N LEU A 157 3.55 14.44 -43.77
CA LEU A 157 3.14 13.35 -42.89
C LEU A 157 4.04 13.21 -41.65
N LYS A 158 5.29 13.68 -41.71
CA LYS A 158 6.21 13.69 -40.56
C LYS A 158 5.66 14.52 -39.38
N GLN A 159 4.89 15.57 -39.64
CA GLN A 159 4.24 16.37 -38.59
C GLN A 159 3.23 15.53 -37.79
N LEU A 160 2.63 14.52 -38.41
CA LEU A 160 1.69 13.60 -37.76
C LEU A 160 2.41 12.60 -36.84
N TYR A 161 3.64 12.19 -37.19
CA TYR A 161 4.47 11.33 -36.32
C TYR A 161 4.91 12.04 -35.04
N THR A 162 5.29 13.31 -35.15
CA THR A 162 5.74 14.11 -34.00
C THR A 162 4.59 14.77 -33.25
N MET A 163 3.35 14.58 -33.69
CA MET A 163 2.18 15.21 -33.06
C MET A 163 2.00 14.70 -31.63
N THR A 164 2.04 15.61 -30.66
CA THR A 164 1.82 15.26 -29.26
C THR A 164 0.32 15.11 -28.99
N MET A 165 -0.12 13.89 -28.70
CA MET A 165 -1.46 13.62 -28.19
C MET A 165 -1.67 14.19 -26.78
N ASP A 166 -2.92 14.47 -26.42
CA ASP A 166 -3.29 14.97 -25.09
C ASP A 166 -2.82 14.06 -23.94
N VAL A 167 -2.79 12.73 -24.17
CA VAL A 167 -2.37 11.76 -23.15
C VAL A 167 -0.91 11.95 -22.76
N HIS A 168 -0.07 12.42 -23.68
CA HIS A 168 1.35 12.66 -23.42
C HIS A 168 1.58 13.80 -22.43
N SER A 169 0.63 14.74 -22.29
CA SER A 169 0.71 15.78 -21.26
C SER A 169 0.77 15.22 -19.83
N ARG A 170 0.16 14.04 -19.57
CA ARG A 170 0.20 13.38 -18.26
C ARG A 170 1.56 12.80 -17.90
N TYR A 171 2.42 12.58 -18.89
CA TYR A 171 3.74 11.96 -18.73
C TYR A 171 4.88 12.98 -18.85
N ARG A 172 4.56 14.26 -19.05
CA ARG A 172 5.56 15.33 -18.98
C ARG A 172 5.91 15.56 -17.51
N THR A 173 7.17 15.34 -17.18
CA THR A 173 7.76 15.71 -15.89
C THR A 173 8.74 16.86 -16.11
N GLU A 174 9.17 17.51 -15.04
CA GLU A 174 10.20 18.56 -15.13
C GLU A 174 11.50 18.03 -15.76
N ALA A 175 11.84 16.76 -15.49
CA ALA A 175 13.00 16.08 -16.05
C ALA A 175 12.81 15.61 -17.52
N HIS A 176 11.59 15.30 -17.95
CA HIS A 176 11.30 14.83 -19.30
C HIS A 176 10.10 15.57 -19.91
N GLN A 177 10.39 16.62 -20.68
CA GLN A 177 9.38 17.41 -21.38
C GLN A 177 9.03 16.84 -22.76
N ASP A 178 10.01 16.19 -23.41
CA ASP A 178 9.89 15.65 -24.77
C ASP A 178 9.35 14.21 -24.76
N VAL A 179 8.06 14.08 -25.05
CA VAL A 179 7.38 12.77 -25.15
C VAL A 179 7.16 12.42 -26.61
N VAL A 180 7.70 11.27 -27.05
CA VAL A 180 7.60 10.79 -28.44
C VAL A 180 6.33 9.95 -28.64
N GLY A 181 5.47 10.36 -29.57
CA GLY A 181 4.20 9.72 -29.90
C GLY A 181 4.32 8.47 -30.79
N ARG A 182 4.91 7.37 -30.28
CA ARG A 182 5.10 6.12 -31.05
C ARG A 182 3.80 5.47 -31.55
N PHE A 183 2.67 5.74 -30.89
CA PHE A 183 1.37 5.24 -31.34
C PHE A 183 0.97 5.81 -32.70
N ASN A 184 1.23 7.09 -32.95
CA ASN A 184 0.85 7.76 -34.20
C ASN A 184 1.61 7.18 -35.40
N GLU A 185 2.90 6.87 -35.22
CA GLU A 185 3.71 6.17 -36.22
C GLU A 185 3.10 4.82 -36.58
N ARG A 186 2.79 4.01 -35.57
CA ARG A 186 2.15 2.70 -35.78
C ARG A 186 0.76 2.83 -36.39
N PHE A 187 -0.02 3.82 -35.99
CA PHE A 187 -1.37 4.05 -36.48
C PHE A 187 -1.36 4.33 -37.99
N ILE A 188 -0.51 5.24 -38.48
CA ILE A 188 -0.37 5.51 -39.92
C ILE A 188 0.06 4.25 -40.68
N LEU A 189 1.07 3.52 -40.18
CA LEU A 189 1.51 2.27 -40.82
C LEU A 189 0.38 1.23 -40.88
N SER A 190 -0.47 1.18 -39.85
CA SER A 190 -1.65 0.32 -39.86
C SER A 190 -2.71 0.75 -40.87
N LEU A 191 -2.90 2.06 -41.08
CA LEU A 191 -3.80 2.59 -42.12
C LEU A 191 -3.32 2.23 -43.52
N VAL A 192 -2.02 2.30 -43.78
CA VAL A 192 -1.41 1.88 -45.06
C VAL A 192 -1.67 0.39 -45.32
N SER A 193 -1.55 -0.46 -44.29
CA SER A 193 -1.81 -1.90 -44.42
C SER A 193 -3.31 -2.27 -44.55
N CYS A 194 -4.21 -1.32 -44.23
CA CYS A 194 -5.64 -1.57 -44.19
C CYS A 194 -6.28 -1.41 -45.58
N LYS A 195 -6.74 -2.52 -46.17
CA LYS A 195 -7.37 -2.53 -47.52
C LYS A 195 -8.66 -1.72 -47.62
N THR A 196 -9.40 -1.55 -46.52
CA THR A 196 -10.67 -0.82 -46.48
C THR A 196 -10.50 0.67 -46.16
N CYS A 197 -9.26 1.13 -45.96
CA CYS A 197 -8.93 2.51 -45.66
C CYS A 197 -8.51 3.29 -46.91
N VAL A 198 -9.04 4.49 -47.08
CA VAL A 198 -8.65 5.42 -48.14
C VAL A 198 -8.29 6.76 -47.53
N VAL A 199 -7.10 7.28 -47.86
CA VAL A 199 -6.64 8.59 -47.42
C VAL A 199 -6.88 9.59 -48.55
N VAL A 200 -7.54 10.70 -48.22
CA VAL A 200 -8.13 11.62 -49.16
C VAL A 200 -7.82 13.07 -48.76
N ASP A 201 -7.55 13.93 -49.73
CA ASP A 201 -7.32 15.36 -49.53
C ASP A 201 -8.64 16.17 -49.51
N ASP A 202 -8.56 17.45 -49.14
CA ASP A 202 -9.67 18.43 -49.09
C ASP A 202 -10.47 18.58 -50.39
N GLN A 203 -9.97 18.06 -51.52
CA GLN A 203 -10.66 18.05 -52.82
C GLN A 203 -11.15 16.67 -53.27
N LEU A 204 -11.15 15.68 -52.37
CA LEU A 204 -11.45 14.28 -52.69
C LEU A 204 -10.46 13.61 -53.66
N ASN A 205 -9.20 14.03 -53.65
CA ASN A 205 -8.13 13.34 -54.37
C ASN A 205 -7.55 12.24 -53.46
N ILE A 206 -7.33 11.04 -53.99
CA ILE A 206 -6.71 9.94 -53.24
C ILE A 206 -5.20 10.20 -53.11
N LEU A 207 -4.68 10.12 -51.89
CA LEU A 207 -3.25 10.25 -51.62
C LEU A 207 -2.52 8.91 -51.88
N PRO A 208 -1.27 8.94 -52.41
CA PRO A 208 -0.48 7.75 -52.77
C PRO A 208 -0.12 6.84 -51.58
N ILE A 209 -0.33 7.33 -50.35
CA ILE A 209 -0.20 6.59 -49.09
C ILE A 209 -1.07 5.31 -49.10
N SER A 210 -2.18 5.33 -49.86
CA SER A 210 -3.07 4.20 -50.07
C SER A 210 -2.74 3.44 -51.36
N SER A 211 -1.57 2.78 -51.43
CA SER A 211 -1.14 2.00 -52.60
C SER A 211 -2.16 0.92 -53.01
N HIS A 212 -2.90 0.36 -52.05
CA HIS A 212 -3.99 -0.60 -52.29
C HIS A 212 -5.22 0.02 -52.98
N ALA A 213 -5.43 1.33 -52.84
CA ALA A 213 -6.55 2.03 -53.48
C ALA A 213 -6.39 2.14 -55.01
N ALA A 214 -5.19 1.90 -55.53
CA ALA A 214 -4.93 1.86 -56.96
C ALA A 214 -5.64 0.69 -57.68
N ASN A 215 -5.90 -0.42 -56.97
CA ASN A 215 -6.40 -1.69 -57.53
C ASN A 215 -7.87 -2.01 -57.19
N ILE A 216 -8.65 -1.02 -56.72
CA ILE A 216 -10.05 -1.26 -56.35
C ILE A 216 -10.90 -1.44 -57.62
N SER A 217 -11.41 -2.65 -57.84
CA SER A 217 -12.44 -2.96 -58.85
C SER A 217 -13.82 -3.14 -58.19
N ALA A 218 -14.88 -2.86 -58.93
CA ALA A 218 -16.25 -3.09 -58.46
C ALA A 218 -16.54 -4.60 -58.36
N LEU A 219 -17.16 -5.03 -57.25
CA LEU A 219 -17.66 -6.40 -57.14
C LEU A 219 -18.91 -6.60 -58.02
N PRO A 220 -19.10 -7.81 -58.59
CA PRO A 220 -20.36 -8.15 -59.25
C PRO A 220 -21.52 -8.17 -58.24
N PRO A 221 -22.75 -7.80 -58.64
CA PRO A 221 -23.92 -7.82 -57.76
C PRO A 221 -24.22 -9.25 -57.29
N ARG A 222 -24.30 -9.47 -55.97
CA ARG A 222 -24.63 -10.77 -55.35
C ARG A 222 -26.05 -11.21 -55.73
N SER A 223 -26.17 -12.38 -56.38
CA SER A 223 -27.41 -13.17 -56.45
C SER A 223 -27.74 -13.75 -55.07
N GLN A 224 -29.03 -13.87 -54.74
CA GLN A 224 -29.53 -14.11 -53.37
C GLN A 224 -29.27 -15.52 -52.79
N GLU A 225 -28.43 -16.36 -53.41
CA GLU A 225 -28.31 -17.79 -53.06
C GLU A 225 -26.95 -18.25 -52.51
N GLU A 226 -25.94 -17.39 -52.36
CA GLU A 226 -24.69 -17.80 -51.70
C GLU A 226 -24.81 -17.73 -50.17
N THR A 227 -24.83 -18.92 -49.59
CA THR A 227 -25.02 -19.23 -48.18
C THR A 227 -23.80 -18.78 -47.34
N GLN A 228 -24.06 -18.48 -46.07
CA GLN A 228 -23.20 -17.87 -45.05
C GLN A 228 -21.73 -18.33 -45.07
N SER A 229 -20.79 -17.41 -44.85
CA SER A 229 -19.37 -17.76 -44.73
C SER A 229 -19.12 -18.56 -43.44
N PRO A 230 -18.14 -19.49 -43.40
CA PRO A 230 -17.83 -20.29 -42.20
C PRO A 230 -17.53 -19.44 -40.94
N ARG A 231 -17.08 -18.19 -41.10
CA ARG A 231 -16.87 -17.24 -40.00
C ARG A 231 -18.16 -16.70 -39.40
N ASP A 232 -19.25 -16.65 -40.17
CA ASP A 232 -20.56 -16.17 -39.68
C ASP A 232 -21.26 -17.22 -38.80
N VAL A 233 -20.86 -18.49 -38.94
CA VAL A 233 -21.32 -19.61 -38.10
C VAL A 233 -20.58 -19.61 -36.76
N GLU A 234 -19.25 -19.45 -36.77
CA GLU A 234 -18.43 -19.30 -35.55
C GLU A 234 -18.85 -18.08 -34.70
N LEU A 235 -19.24 -16.99 -35.36
CA LEU A 235 -19.68 -15.75 -34.71
C LEU A 235 -21.08 -15.87 -34.09
N LYS A 236 -21.90 -16.83 -34.54
CA LYS A 236 -23.18 -17.20 -33.93
C LYS A 236 -22.98 -18.03 -32.66
N GLU A 237 -22.09 -19.02 -32.68
CA GLU A 237 -21.75 -19.84 -31.51
C GLU A 237 -21.12 -19.01 -30.38
N LEU A 238 -20.23 -18.05 -30.72
CA LEU A 238 -19.58 -17.19 -29.73
C LEU A 238 -20.56 -16.23 -29.02
N LYS A 239 -21.64 -15.84 -29.71
CA LYS A 239 -22.69 -14.97 -29.16
C LYS A 239 -23.63 -15.69 -28.19
N GLU A 240 -23.83 -17.00 -28.36
CA GLU A 240 -24.59 -17.82 -27.41
C GLU A 240 -23.81 -18.10 -26.11
N SER A 241 -22.47 -18.11 -26.15
CA SER A 241 -21.65 -18.43 -24.97
C SER A 241 -21.50 -17.34 -23.91
N LEU A 242 -21.91 -16.10 -24.17
CA LEU A 242 -21.57 -14.92 -23.34
C LEU A 242 -22.80 -14.15 -22.81
N GLN A 243 -23.97 -14.80 -22.78
CA GLN A 243 -25.23 -14.14 -22.40
C GLN A 243 -25.40 -13.80 -20.92
N ASP A 244 -24.58 -14.34 -19.99
CA ASP A 244 -24.79 -14.16 -18.55
C ASP A 244 -23.53 -13.79 -17.76
N THR A 245 -22.95 -12.60 -18.01
CA THR A 245 -22.05 -11.98 -17.01
C THR A 245 -22.22 -10.46 -16.92
N GLN A 246 -22.83 -10.04 -15.82
CA GLN A 246 -22.82 -8.70 -15.22
C GLN A 246 -22.76 -8.92 -13.69
N PRO A 247 -22.27 -7.98 -12.85
CA PRO A 247 -22.52 -6.56 -13.03
C PRO A 247 -21.40 -5.60 -12.61
N VAL A 248 -21.80 -4.33 -12.73
CA VAL A 248 -21.37 -3.17 -11.93
C VAL A 248 -20.51 -2.16 -12.69
N GLY A 249 -21.21 -1.43 -13.55
CA GLY A 249 -20.82 -0.14 -14.14
C GLY A 249 -21.32 1.06 -13.31
N THR A 250 -21.23 0.98 -11.99
CA THR A 250 -21.62 2.09 -11.11
C THR A 250 -20.67 2.13 -9.92
N LEU A 251 -19.70 3.06 -9.94
CA LEU A 251 -18.96 3.67 -8.79
C LEU A 251 -17.48 4.05 -9.06
N VAL A 252 -16.98 4.04 -10.30
CA VAL A 252 -15.55 4.36 -10.56
C VAL A 252 -15.27 5.86 -10.82
N ASP A 253 -16.12 6.75 -10.33
CA ASP A 253 -15.82 8.18 -10.22
C ASP A 253 -15.91 8.61 -8.75
N VAL A 254 -14.81 9.22 -8.28
CA VAL A 254 -14.62 9.95 -7.01
C VAL A 254 -13.77 9.21 -5.97
N CYS A 255 -12.45 9.46 -6.01
CA CYS A 255 -11.73 10.05 -4.87
C CYS A 255 -10.31 10.50 -5.27
N LYS A 256 -10.05 11.76 -4.95
CA LYS A 256 -8.82 12.54 -5.14
C LYS A 256 -8.13 12.64 -3.78
N THR A 257 -6.81 12.42 -3.69
CA THR A 257 -5.79 13.31 -3.04
C THR A 257 -4.48 12.58 -2.71
N LEU A 258 -3.39 13.36 -2.80
CA LEU A 258 -2.04 13.15 -2.27
C LEU A 258 -2.02 13.48 -0.75
N ASP A 259 -0.95 13.09 -0.07
CA ASP A 259 -0.61 13.35 1.36
C ASP A 259 -0.99 12.26 2.36
N GLN A 260 -0.09 11.31 2.57
CA GLN A 260 -0.02 10.57 3.85
C GLN A 260 1.39 10.38 4.41
N PHE A 261 2.42 10.79 3.66
CA PHE A 261 3.79 10.85 4.15
C PHE A 261 4.42 12.11 3.58
N GLN A 262 4.43 13.17 4.40
CA GLN A 262 5.21 14.38 4.14
C GLN A 262 6.63 14.15 4.69
N ASP A 263 7.29 13.07 4.24
CA ASP A 263 8.73 12.96 4.42
C ASP A 263 9.37 13.60 3.17
N PRO A 264 9.99 14.79 3.30
CA PRO A 264 10.71 15.40 2.18
C PRO A 264 11.84 14.49 1.70
N ASP A 265 12.41 13.70 2.61
CA ASP A 265 13.52 12.78 2.34
C ASP A 265 13.10 11.65 1.39
N PHE A 266 11.88 11.11 1.51
CA PHE A 266 11.39 10.09 0.57
C PHE A 266 11.18 10.66 -0.84
N GLY A 267 10.84 11.95 -0.95
CA GLY A 267 10.73 12.64 -2.24
C GLY A 267 12.07 12.82 -2.96
N SER A 268 13.18 12.73 -2.24
CA SER A 268 14.54 12.78 -2.81
C SER A 268 15.02 11.45 -3.38
N LEU A 269 14.40 10.33 -2.98
CA LEU A 269 14.81 8.98 -3.39
C LEU A 269 14.38 8.65 -4.82
N SER A 270 15.27 7.98 -5.55
CA SER A 270 15.00 7.44 -6.88
C SER A 270 14.44 6.03 -6.77
N GLY A 271 13.29 5.77 -7.40
CA GLY A 271 12.58 4.49 -7.24
C GLY A 271 12.01 3.93 -8.54
N GLY A 272 12.09 2.60 -8.69
CA GLY A 272 11.46 1.86 -9.78
C GLY A 272 10.09 1.30 -9.37
N ARG A 273 9.00 1.67 -10.06
CA ARG A 273 7.69 1.04 -9.85
C ARG A 273 7.43 -0.08 -10.85
N ILE A 274 7.27 -1.30 -10.35
CA ILE A 274 6.77 -2.43 -11.13
C ILE A 274 5.26 -2.25 -11.28
N VAL A 275 4.82 -1.83 -12.47
CA VAL A 275 3.39 -1.59 -12.77
C VAL A 275 2.64 -2.90 -12.94
N ARG A 276 3.21 -3.86 -13.67
CA ARG A 276 2.63 -5.19 -13.90
C ARG A 276 3.73 -6.24 -14.01
N ILE A 277 3.44 -7.42 -13.48
CA ILE A 277 4.18 -8.65 -13.75
C ILE A 277 3.23 -9.62 -14.44
N ALA A 278 3.67 -10.19 -15.56
CA ALA A 278 2.87 -11.11 -16.35
C ALA A 278 3.63 -12.44 -16.49
N VAL A 279 2.98 -13.52 -16.06
CA VAL A 279 3.44 -14.89 -16.24
C VAL A 279 2.30 -15.64 -16.94
N HIS A 280 2.63 -16.45 -17.93
CA HIS A 280 1.64 -17.27 -18.62
C HIS A 280 0.88 -18.15 -17.61
N PRO A 281 -0.46 -18.25 -17.70
CA PRO A 281 -1.27 -19.02 -16.74
C PRO A 281 -0.78 -20.45 -16.50
N ASP A 282 -0.38 -21.15 -17.56
CA ASP A 282 0.07 -22.55 -17.49
C ASP A 282 1.39 -22.73 -16.73
N TYR A 283 2.20 -21.68 -16.62
CA TYR A 283 3.55 -21.74 -16.06
C TYR A 283 3.70 -21.02 -14.71
N GLN A 284 2.58 -20.68 -14.05
CA GLN A 284 2.61 -19.94 -12.78
C GLN A 284 3.34 -20.68 -11.65
N ALA A 285 3.31 -22.01 -11.64
CA ALA A 285 3.94 -22.83 -10.60
C ALA A 285 5.48 -22.96 -10.74
N MET A 286 6.03 -22.68 -11.93
CA MET A 286 7.46 -22.89 -12.23
C MET A 286 8.38 -21.76 -11.72
N GLY A 287 7.82 -20.68 -11.19
CA GLY A 287 8.62 -19.60 -10.57
C GLY A 287 9.30 -18.65 -11.56
N TYR A 288 8.85 -18.57 -12.82
CA TYR A 288 9.38 -17.60 -13.78
C TYR A 288 9.25 -16.15 -13.29
N GLY A 289 8.14 -15.83 -12.61
CA GLY A 289 7.94 -14.49 -12.03
C GLY A 289 8.98 -14.14 -10.96
N SER A 290 9.31 -15.07 -10.07
CA SER A 290 10.33 -14.82 -9.04
C SER A 290 11.73 -14.75 -9.66
N ARG A 291 12.02 -15.55 -10.69
CA ARG A 291 13.27 -15.44 -11.45
C ARG A 291 13.40 -14.09 -12.16
N ALA A 292 12.34 -13.61 -12.79
CA ALA A 292 12.31 -12.31 -13.46
C ALA A 292 12.58 -11.16 -12.46
N LEU A 293 11.94 -11.19 -11.28
CA LEU A 293 12.20 -10.20 -10.22
C LEU A 293 13.65 -10.25 -9.72
N ARG A 294 14.21 -11.45 -9.54
CA ARG A 294 15.60 -11.60 -9.10
C ARG A 294 16.59 -11.05 -10.11
N LEU A 295 16.37 -11.31 -11.40
CA LEU A 295 17.21 -10.77 -12.48
C LEU A 295 17.09 -9.25 -12.60
N LEU A 296 15.87 -8.72 -12.44
CA LEU A 296 15.63 -7.27 -12.42
C LEU A 296 16.33 -6.60 -11.23
N GLN A 297 16.27 -7.22 -10.05
CA GLN A 297 17.01 -6.75 -8.88
C GLN A 297 18.51 -6.77 -9.12
N MET A 298 19.07 -7.89 -9.60
CA MET A 298 20.51 -8.00 -9.92
C MET A 298 20.96 -6.97 -10.95
N TYR A 299 20.11 -6.62 -11.91
CA TYR A 299 20.39 -5.60 -12.91
C TYR A 299 20.51 -4.20 -12.29
N TYR A 300 19.55 -3.80 -11.45
CA TYR A 300 19.60 -2.48 -10.80
C TYR A 300 20.63 -2.39 -9.66
N GLU A 301 20.99 -3.51 -9.03
CA GLU A 301 22.12 -3.57 -8.08
C GLU A 301 23.49 -3.60 -8.76
N GLY A 302 23.55 -3.66 -10.11
CA GLY A 302 24.81 -3.78 -10.85
C GLY A 302 25.51 -5.14 -10.73
N LYS A 303 24.91 -6.11 -10.03
CA LYS A 303 25.44 -7.48 -9.83
C LYS A 303 25.09 -8.44 -10.97
N PHE A 304 24.72 -7.92 -12.13
CA PHE A 304 24.35 -8.77 -13.26
C PHE A 304 25.59 -9.44 -13.84
N PRO A 305 25.62 -10.78 -14.01
CA PRO A 305 26.79 -11.47 -14.52
C PRO A 305 27.05 -11.02 -15.97
N CYS A 306 28.10 -10.22 -16.16
CA CYS A 306 28.59 -9.83 -17.46
C CYS A 306 29.78 -10.73 -17.81
N LEU A 307 29.63 -11.57 -18.84
CA LEU A 307 30.69 -12.46 -19.32
C LEU A 307 31.61 -11.78 -20.36
N GLU A 308 31.27 -10.57 -20.82
CA GLU A 308 32.02 -9.86 -21.86
C GLU A 308 32.31 -8.41 -21.42
N GLU A 309 33.59 -8.09 -21.21
CA GLU A 309 34.09 -6.71 -21.08
C GLU A 309 34.19 -6.08 -22.48
N LYS A 310 33.08 -5.54 -22.99
CA LYS A 310 33.13 -4.66 -24.17
C LYS A 310 32.53 -3.30 -23.84
N VAL A 311 33.27 -2.27 -24.22
CA VAL A 311 32.90 -0.86 -24.07
C VAL A 311 31.57 -0.61 -24.79
N ILE A 312 30.58 -0.13 -24.03
CA ILE A 312 29.24 0.20 -24.50
C ILE A 312 29.35 1.36 -25.48
N GLN A 313 29.16 1.09 -26.77
CA GLN A 313 28.90 2.14 -27.75
C GLN A 313 27.49 2.68 -27.46
N LYS A 314 27.38 3.99 -27.18
CA LYS A 314 26.07 4.65 -27.10
C LYS A 314 25.26 4.25 -28.35
N PRO A 315 23.98 3.88 -28.20
CA PRO A 315 23.15 3.52 -29.34
C PRO A 315 23.23 4.65 -30.36
N ARG A 316 23.49 4.31 -31.64
CA ARG A 316 23.48 5.29 -32.73
C ARG A 316 22.14 6.00 -32.68
N GLU A 317 22.15 7.30 -32.38
CA GLU A 317 20.96 8.12 -32.45
C GLU A 317 20.37 8.00 -33.85
N ILE A 318 19.05 7.87 -33.91
CA ILE A 318 18.33 7.74 -35.17
C ILE A 318 18.59 9.02 -35.96
N ALA A 319 19.34 8.92 -37.06
CA ALA A 319 19.47 10.02 -38.01
C ALA A 319 18.07 10.33 -38.54
N THR A 320 17.47 11.42 -38.04
CA THR A 320 16.26 11.97 -38.62
C THR A 320 16.62 12.43 -40.04
N VAL A 321 16.05 11.78 -41.05
CA VAL A 321 16.25 12.17 -42.45
C VAL A 321 15.93 13.67 -42.58
N SER A 322 16.94 14.45 -42.97
CA SER A 322 16.89 15.90 -43.11
C SER A 322 15.71 16.34 -43.97
N SER A 323 15.13 17.45 -43.54
CA SER A 323 13.93 18.08 -44.05
C SER A 323 14.22 18.85 -45.34
N GLU A 324 14.15 18.18 -46.48
CA GLU A 324 14.00 18.86 -47.76
C GLU A 324 12.64 18.50 -48.37
N ALA A 325 11.91 19.54 -48.75
CA ALA A 325 10.47 19.59 -48.95
C ALA A 325 9.96 18.59 -50.00
N VAL A 326 9.24 17.56 -49.54
CA VAL A 326 8.43 16.69 -50.41
C VAL A 326 6.96 16.97 -50.14
N SER A 327 6.21 17.28 -51.20
CA SER A 327 4.77 17.55 -51.13
C SER A 327 3.99 16.29 -50.74
N LEU A 328 2.86 16.43 -50.02
CA LEU A 328 2.00 15.31 -49.56
C LEU A 328 1.58 14.32 -50.66
N LEU A 329 1.59 14.76 -51.92
CA LEU A 329 1.23 13.96 -53.10
C LEU A 329 2.36 13.07 -53.63
N GLU A 330 3.60 13.25 -53.16
CA GLU A 330 4.79 12.53 -53.59
C GLU A 330 5.45 11.73 -52.45
N GLU A 331 5.01 11.95 -51.20
CA GLU A 331 5.59 11.32 -50.01
C GLU A 331 5.14 9.84 -49.89
N ALA A 332 6.07 8.91 -50.13
CA ALA A 332 5.88 7.47 -49.91
C ALA A 332 6.41 7.06 -48.53
N VAL A 333 5.53 6.51 -47.68
CA VAL A 333 5.89 6.00 -46.35
C VAL A 333 6.71 4.72 -46.49
N MET A 334 8.05 4.83 -46.46
CA MET A 334 8.95 3.68 -46.44
C MET A 334 9.40 3.35 -45.01
N PRO A 335 9.64 2.06 -44.68
CA PRO A 335 10.28 1.69 -43.41
C PRO A 335 11.68 2.31 -43.31
N ARG A 336 12.07 2.75 -42.10
CA ARG A 336 13.33 3.46 -41.85
C ARG A 336 14.53 2.59 -42.25
N LYS A 337 15.53 3.19 -42.90
CA LYS A 337 16.70 2.49 -43.48
C LYS A 337 17.73 2.01 -42.44
N ASP A 338 17.73 2.58 -41.22
CA ASP A 338 18.57 2.15 -40.11
C ASP A 338 17.74 2.00 -38.83
N LEU A 339 17.18 0.80 -38.61
CA LEU A 339 16.41 0.48 -37.40
C LEU A 339 17.35 -0.14 -36.34
N PRO A 340 17.29 0.30 -35.07
CA PRO A 340 17.95 -0.42 -33.99
C PRO A 340 17.36 -1.83 -33.88
N PRO A 341 18.13 -2.82 -33.41
CA PRO A 341 17.61 -4.17 -33.21
C PRO A 341 16.43 -4.14 -32.22
N LEU A 342 15.44 -5.02 -32.44
CA LEU A 342 14.24 -5.10 -31.60
C LEU A 342 14.58 -5.43 -30.14
N LEU A 343 15.61 -6.26 -29.95
CA LEU A 343 16.09 -6.69 -28.65
C LEU A 343 17.55 -6.30 -28.51
N LEU A 344 17.90 -5.78 -27.33
CA LEU A 344 19.28 -5.59 -26.89
C LEU A 344 19.54 -6.54 -25.74
N LYS A 345 20.79 -6.99 -25.59
CA LYS A 345 21.14 -7.79 -24.40
C LYS A 345 21.06 -6.88 -23.18
N LEU A 346 20.52 -7.39 -22.08
CA LEU A 346 20.41 -6.61 -20.84
C LEU A 346 21.77 -6.15 -20.32
N SER A 347 22.83 -6.95 -20.56
CA SER A 347 24.22 -6.62 -20.21
C SER A 347 24.79 -5.41 -20.97
N GLU A 348 24.27 -5.10 -22.16
CA GLU A 348 24.77 -3.99 -23.00
C GLU A 348 24.18 -2.64 -22.57
N ARG A 349 23.12 -2.66 -21.74
CA ARG A 349 22.47 -1.46 -21.23
C ARG A 349 22.94 -1.19 -19.80
N GLN A 350 23.39 0.03 -19.53
CA GLN A 350 23.69 0.45 -18.16
C GLN A 350 22.38 0.68 -17.38
N ALA A 351 22.34 0.18 -16.15
CA ALA A 351 21.25 0.43 -15.22
C ALA A 351 21.37 1.85 -14.65
N GLU A 352 20.22 2.48 -14.40
CA GLU A 352 20.18 3.72 -13.62
C GLU A 352 20.20 3.40 -12.13
N ASN A 353 20.73 4.31 -11.33
CA ASN A 353 20.81 4.17 -9.89
C ASN A 353 19.39 4.30 -9.29
N LEU A 354 18.91 3.22 -8.67
CA LEU A 354 17.62 3.16 -8.00
C LEU A 354 17.83 2.75 -6.54
N ASP A 355 17.15 3.42 -5.62
CA ASP A 355 17.21 3.18 -4.18
C ASP A 355 16.17 2.15 -3.72
N TYR A 356 15.02 2.08 -4.42
CA TYR A 356 13.97 1.12 -4.07
C TYR A 356 13.15 0.63 -5.27
N LEU A 357 12.52 -0.53 -5.10
CA LEU A 357 11.50 -1.06 -5.98
C LEU A 357 10.14 -1.08 -5.28
N GLY A 358 9.13 -0.53 -5.95
CA GLY A 358 7.76 -0.48 -5.45
C GLY A 358 6.80 -1.28 -6.31
N VAL A 359 5.80 -1.90 -5.68
CA VAL A 359 4.70 -2.61 -6.35
C VAL A 359 3.36 -2.09 -5.84
N SER A 360 2.36 -2.06 -6.71
CA SER A 360 0.99 -1.71 -6.36
C SER A 360 0.02 -2.66 -7.05
N TYR A 361 -0.77 -3.39 -6.27
CA TYR A 361 -1.67 -4.43 -6.77
C TYR A 361 -2.89 -4.63 -5.86
N GLY A 362 -3.93 -5.30 -6.36
CA GLY A 362 -5.09 -5.71 -5.57
C GLY A 362 -4.74 -6.88 -4.63
N LEU A 363 -5.01 -6.72 -3.34
CA LEU A 363 -4.56 -7.63 -2.29
C LEU A 363 -5.26 -9.00 -2.42
N THR A 364 -4.50 -10.00 -2.87
CA THR A 364 -4.91 -11.41 -2.83
C THR A 364 -3.92 -12.25 -2.03
N PRO A 365 -4.35 -13.35 -1.37
CA PRO A 365 -3.43 -14.22 -0.62
C PRO A 365 -2.29 -14.79 -1.48
N ARG A 366 -2.55 -15.05 -2.77
CA ARG A 366 -1.56 -15.59 -3.72
C ARG A 366 -0.48 -14.56 -4.03
N LEU A 367 -0.88 -13.33 -4.39
CA LEU A 367 0.06 -12.26 -4.71
C LEU A 367 0.82 -11.80 -3.46
N LEU A 368 0.16 -11.71 -2.29
CA LEU A 368 0.84 -11.37 -1.04
C LEU A 368 1.97 -12.37 -0.71
N LYS A 369 1.71 -13.67 -0.85
CA LYS A 369 2.74 -14.70 -0.66
C LYS A 369 3.87 -14.56 -1.68
N PHE A 370 3.55 -14.28 -2.94
CA PHE A 370 4.53 -14.06 -4.00
C PHE A 370 5.47 -12.89 -3.69
N TRP A 371 4.92 -11.73 -3.35
CA TRP A 371 5.72 -10.54 -3.05
C TRP A 371 6.50 -10.65 -1.75
N LYS A 372 5.94 -11.30 -0.72
CA LYS A 372 6.69 -11.60 0.52
C LYS A 372 7.88 -12.51 0.28
N ARG A 373 7.74 -13.54 -0.57
CA ARG A 373 8.87 -14.38 -1.01
C ARG A 373 9.92 -13.58 -1.81
N GLY A 374 9.49 -12.53 -2.51
CA GLY A 374 10.37 -11.62 -3.23
C GLY A 374 11.13 -10.61 -2.36
N GLY A 375 10.92 -10.59 -1.04
CA GLY A 375 11.57 -9.65 -0.14
C GLY A 375 10.84 -8.31 0.03
N TYR A 376 9.60 -8.18 -0.47
CA TYR A 376 8.86 -6.92 -0.38
C TYR A 376 8.16 -6.75 0.98
N VAL A 377 8.10 -5.52 1.45
CA VAL A 377 7.52 -5.11 2.73
C VAL A 377 6.25 -4.29 2.47
N PRO A 378 5.08 -4.64 3.05
CA PRO A 378 3.88 -3.82 2.90
C PRO A 378 4.04 -2.50 3.65
N VAL A 379 3.77 -1.39 2.96
CA VAL A 379 3.85 -0.04 3.54
C VAL A 379 2.48 0.61 3.61
N TYR A 380 1.59 0.27 2.66
CA TYR A 380 0.27 0.87 2.62
C TYR A 380 -0.78 -0.12 2.14
N LEU A 381 -1.97 -0.01 2.72
CA LEU A 381 -3.17 -0.72 2.30
C LEU A 381 -4.34 0.26 2.29
N ARG A 382 -4.98 0.39 1.12
CA ARG A 382 -6.14 1.25 0.95
C ARG A 382 -7.35 0.68 1.69
N GLN A 383 -8.04 1.52 2.48
CA GLN A 383 -9.26 1.11 3.19
C GLN A 383 -10.43 0.88 2.25
N THR A 384 -10.65 1.77 1.28
CA THR A 384 -11.73 1.56 0.29
C THR A 384 -11.33 0.46 -0.69
N PRO A 385 -12.11 -0.63 -0.80
CA PRO A 385 -11.88 -1.62 -1.86
C PRO A 385 -12.10 -0.96 -3.22
N ASN A 386 -11.51 -1.55 -4.26
CA ASN A 386 -11.78 -1.15 -5.63
C ASN A 386 -13.09 -1.79 -6.10
N ASP A 387 -14.03 -1.00 -6.60
CA ASP A 387 -15.37 -1.50 -6.94
C ASP A 387 -15.37 -2.57 -8.05
N LEU A 388 -14.38 -2.52 -8.96
CA LEU A 388 -14.25 -3.48 -10.07
C LEU A 388 -13.84 -4.88 -9.61
N THR A 389 -12.98 -4.96 -8.58
CA THR A 389 -12.37 -6.23 -8.15
C THR A 389 -12.83 -6.64 -6.76
N GLY A 390 -13.42 -5.73 -5.98
CA GLY A 390 -13.66 -5.89 -4.55
C GLY A 390 -12.38 -5.91 -3.70
N GLU A 391 -11.21 -5.76 -4.33
CA GLU A 391 -9.92 -5.92 -3.66
C GLU A 391 -9.35 -4.59 -3.18
N HIS A 392 -8.65 -4.63 -2.05
CA HIS A 392 -7.95 -3.46 -1.51
C HIS A 392 -6.60 -3.29 -2.21
N SER A 393 -6.27 -2.07 -2.63
CA SER A 393 -4.96 -1.78 -3.23
C SER A 393 -3.87 -1.79 -2.15
N CYS A 394 -2.87 -2.66 -2.31
CA CYS A 394 -1.70 -2.76 -1.43
C CYS A 394 -0.46 -2.23 -2.14
N ILE A 395 0.33 -1.42 -1.43
CA ILE A 395 1.65 -0.95 -1.86
C ILE A 395 2.69 -1.67 -1.02
N MET A 396 3.65 -2.31 -1.69
CA MET A 396 4.81 -2.92 -1.04
C MET A 396 6.09 -2.36 -1.63
N LEU A 397 7.08 -2.12 -0.78
CA LEU A 397 8.38 -1.58 -1.15
C LEU A 397 9.48 -2.59 -0.82
N LYS A 398 10.59 -2.49 -1.55
CA LYS A 398 11.82 -3.22 -1.32
C LYS A 398 13.00 -2.29 -1.57
N MET A 399 13.93 -2.20 -0.64
CA MET A 399 15.18 -1.45 -0.84
C MET A 399 16.11 -2.18 -1.79
N LEU A 400 16.83 -1.41 -2.61
CA LEU A 400 17.96 -1.85 -3.41
C LEU A 400 19.23 -1.34 -2.72
N ASN A 401 20.30 -2.14 -2.73
CA ASN A 401 21.57 -1.82 -2.06
C ASN A 401 21.42 -1.57 -0.55
N GLU A 402 21.25 -2.63 0.23
CA GLU A 402 21.61 -2.58 1.65
C GLU A 402 23.13 -2.49 1.73
N GLU A 403 23.70 -1.28 1.76
CA GLU A 403 25.05 -1.12 2.27
C GLU A 403 25.02 -1.57 3.73
N GLU A 404 25.74 -2.66 4.03
CA GLU A 404 25.71 -3.34 5.33
C GLU A 404 26.22 -2.47 6.49
N GLU A 405 26.63 -1.21 6.24
CA GLU A 405 27.37 -0.36 7.17
C GLU A 405 26.52 0.65 7.97
N ASN A 406 25.24 0.90 7.66
CA ASN A 406 24.48 1.89 8.42
C ASN A 406 23.76 1.29 9.64
N THR A 407 24.32 1.56 10.82
CA THR A 407 23.77 1.40 12.17
C THR A 407 22.46 2.16 12.45
N GLU A 408 21.93 2.90 11.48
CA GLU A 408 20.68 3.65 11.60
C GLU A 408 19.47 2.78 11.24
N GLU A 409 18.32 3.01 11.89
CA GLU A 409 17.08 2.34 11.54
C GLU A 409 16.71 2.68 10.08
N SER A 410 16.91 1.70 9.18
CA SER A 410 16.53 1.81 7.77
C SER A 410 15.10 2.35 7.64
N TRP A 411 14.88 3.37 6.80
CA TRP A 411 13.59 4.07 6.66
C TRP A 411 12.43 3.11 6.34
N LEU A 412 12.71 1.98 5.66
CA LEU A 412 11.71 0.95 5.39
C LEU A 412 11.24 0.24 6.67
N THR A 413 12.12 0.10 7.66
CA THR A 413 11.78 -0.45 8.97
C THR A 413 10.90 0.51 9.77
N ALA A 414 11.15 1.82 9.67
CA ALA A 414 10.30 2.86 10.26
C ALA A 414 8.90 2.85 9.63
N PHE A 415 8.81 2.80 8.29
CA PHE A 415 7.56 2.67 7.56
C PHE A 415 6.81 1.37 7.90
N TRP A 416 7.54 0.27 8.10
CA TRP A 416 6.94 -0.98 8.54
C TRP A 416 6.35 -0.90 9.96
N LYS A 417 7.06 -0.28 10.91
CA LYS A 417 6.58 -0.06 12.28
C LYS A 417 5.32 0.79 12.29
N ASP A 418 5.30 1.89 11.53
CA ASP A 418 4.14 2.77 11.39
C ASP A 418 2.96 2.04 10.70
N PHE A 419 3.20 1.36 9.58
CA PHE A 419 2.19 0.56 8.90
C PHE A 419 1.59 -0.49 9.84
N ARG A 420 2.41 -1.21 10.61
CA ARG A 420 1.96 -2.21 11.58
C ARG A 420 1.04 -1.57 12.63
N ARG A 421 1.44 -0.44 13.21
CA ARG A 421 0.62 0.29 14.20
C ARG A 421 -0.72 0.75 13.62
N ARG A 422 -0.70 1.35 12.43
CA ARG A 422 -1.92 1.80 11.71
C ARG A 422 -2.81 0.62 11.35
N PHE A 423 -2.25 -0.43 10.79
CA PHE A 423 -2.97 -1.63 10.37
C PHE A 423 -3.68 -2.29 11.56
N LEU A 424 -3.02 -2.45 12.70
CA LEU A 424 -3.65 -2.98 13.92
C LEU A 424 -4.84 -2.14 14.39
N SER A 425 -4.77 -0.81 14.23
CA SER A 425 -5.89 0.07 14.55
C SER A 425 -7.02 0.02 13.51
N LEU A 426 -6.71 -0.35 12.27
CA LEU A 426 -7.64 -0.38 11.14
C LEU A 426 -8.36 -1.73 10.99
N LEU A 427 -7.86 -2.79 11.63
CA LEU A 427 -8.41 -4.15 11.57
C LEU A 427 -9.86 -4.25 12.03
N SER A 428 -10.30 -3.40 12.96
CA SER A 428 -11.66 -3.39 13.49
C SER A 428 -12.68 -2.73 12.56
N TYR A 429 -12.22 -1.91 11.60
CA TYR A 429 -13.09 -1.18 10.68
C TYR A 429 -13.34 -2.00 9.40
N GLN A 430 -13.00 -1.45 8.23
CA GLN A 430 -13.23 -2.09 6.93
C GLN A 430 -12.47 -3.42 6.77
N PHE A 431 -11.34 -3.58 7.46
CA PHE A 431 -10.52 -4.79 7.40
C PHE A 431 -11.04 -5.92 8.31
N SER A 432 -12.17 -5.74 8.98
CA SER A 432 -12.90 -6.82 9.67
C SER A 432 -13.35 -7.89 8.68
N ILE A 433 -13.63 -7.53 7.43
CA ILE A 433 -14.09 -8.46 6.37
C ILE A 433 -12.99 -9.47 6.01
N PHE A 434 -11.71 -9.13 6.22
CA PHE A 434 -10.61 -10.03 5.87
C PHE A 434 -10.59 -11.31 6.69
N SER A 435 -10.16 -12.41 6.07
CA SER A 435 -9.87 -13.62 6.84
C SER A 435 -8.71 -13.37 7.82
N PRO A 436 -8.77 -13.88 9.07
CA PRO A 436 -7.71 -13.77 10.06
C PRO A 436 -6.38 -14.32 9.53
N SER A 437 -6.43 -15.37 8.71
CA SER A 437 -5.27 -15.93 8.01
C SER A 437 -4.61 -14.94 7.06
N LEU A 438 -5.38 -14.15 6.31
CA LEU A 438 -4.84 -13.10 5.44
C LEU A 438 -4.23 -11.97 6.30
N ALA A 439 -4.95 -11.49 7.31
CA ALA A 439 -4.49 -10.42 8.18
C ALA A 439 -3.19 -10.79 8.92
N LEU A 440 -3.10 -12.02 9.44
CA LEU A 440 -1.89 -12.57 10.04
C LEU A 440 -0.76 -12.67 9.01
N ASN A 441 -1.06 -13.13 7.79
CA ASN A 441 -0.08 -13.14 6.71
C ASN A 441 0.40 -11.74 6.33
N ILE A 442 -0.38 -10.67 6.54
CA ILE A 442 0.07 -9.28 6.31
C ILE A 442 1.03 -8.87 7.43
N LEU A 443 0.65 -9.08 8.69
CA LEU A 443 1.43 -8.72 9.88
C LEU A 443 2.75 -9.48 10.02
N GLN A 444 2.81 -10.73 9.58
CA GLN A 444 4.04 -11.52 9.65
C GLN A 444 4.93 -11.21 8.47
N ASN A 445 5.98 -10.41 8.68
CA ASN A 445 7.00 -10.18 7.66
C ASN A 445 8.37 -10.62 8.18
N ARG A 446 8.91 -11.70 7.59
CA ARG A 446 10.24 -12.23 7.94
C ARG A 446 11.39 -11.36 7.41
N ASN A 447 11.09 -10.48 6.45
CA ASN A 447 12.09 -9.69 5.75
C ASN A 447 12.55 -8.47 6.54
N VAL A 448 11.83 -8.07 7.59
CA VAL A 448 12.26 -6.99 8.49
C VAL A 448 12.78 -7.61 9.77
N LYS A 449 14.08 -7.45 10.05
CA LYS A 449 14.66 -7.81 11.34
C LYS A 449 13.99 -6.94 12.40
N GLN A 450 13.04 -7.49 13.12
CA GLN A 450 12.45 -6.82 14.26
C GLN A 450 13.52 -6.81 15.35
N GLN A 451 14.05 -5.62 15.68
CA GLN A 451 14.80 -5.45 16.90
C GLN A 451 13.93 -5.90 18.07
N SER A 452 14.49 -6.73 18.94
CA SER A 452 13.87 -7.13 20.21
C SER A 452 13.57 -5.87 21.00
N GLN A 453 12.30 -5.46 21.05
CA GLN A 453 11.88 -4.42 21.98
C GLN A 453 12.10 -4.91 23.41
N SER A 454 12.33 -3.99 24.33
CA SER A 454 12.49 -4.24 25.76
C SER A 454 11.32 -5.08 26.29
N ALA A 455 11.63 -6.06 27.13
CA ALA A 455 10.62 -6.89 27.78
C ALA A 455 9.61 -6.02 28.55
N LEU A 456 8.34 -6.43 28.54
CA LEU A 456 7.23 -5.76 29.23
C LEU A 456 7.60 -5.43 30.69
N SER A 457 7.62 -4.13 31.02
CA SER A 457 7.88 -3.68 32.39
C SER A 457 6.60 -3.76 33.25
N ARG A 458 6.76 -3.89 34.57
CA ARG A 458 5.64 -3.86 35.51
C ARG A 458 4.83 -2.56 35.41
N ASN A 459 5.50 -1.43 35.21
CA ASN A 459 4.86 -0.12 35.09
C ASN A 459 3.97 -0.04 33.85
N GLU A 460 4.39 -0.61 32.72
CA GLU A 460 3.56 -0.70 31.52
C GLU A 460 2.33 -1.59 31.73
N LEU A 461 2.47 -2.68 32.50
CA LEU A 461 1.37 -3.57 32.82
C LEU A 461 0.36 -2.89 33.74
N GLU A 462 0.81 -2.21 34.81
CA GLU A 462 -0.06 -1.48 35.74
C GLU A 462 -0.72 -0.25 35.09
N ALA A 463 -0.08 0.37 34.09
CA ALA A 463 -0.69 1.47 33.33
C ALA A 463 -1.89 1.03 32.49
N VAL A 464 -1.94 -0.25 32.12
CA VAL A 464 -2.94 -0.79 31.19
C VAL A 464 -3.97 -1.68 31.88
N PHE A 465 -3.58 -2.45 32.90
CA PHE A 465 -4.45 -3.38 33.60
C PHE A 465 -4.52 -3.09 35.09
N ILE A 466 -5.75 -3.13 35.64
CA ILE A 466 -6.00 -3.04 37.07
C ILE A 466 -5.75 -4.42 37.70
N PRO A 467 -5.33 -4.54 38.97
CA PRO A 467 -5.16 -5.85 39.62
C PRO A 467 -6.40 -6.76 39.56
N TYR A 468 -7.61 -6.19 39.53
CA TYR A 468 -8.86 -6.94 39.36
C TYR A 468 -8.99 -7.59 37.97
N ASP A 469 -8.46 -6.95 36.94
CA ASP A 469 -8.46 -7.45 35.56
C ASP A 469 -7.56 -8.68 35.42
N LEU A 470 -6.39 -8.65 36.06
CA LEU A 470 -5.49 -9.81 36.13
C LEU A 470 -6.14 -10.99 36.85
N LYS A 471 -6.88 -10.72 37.94
CA LYS A 471 -7.65 -11.75 38.63
C LYS A 471 -8.78 -12.33 37.76
N ARG A 472 -9.45 -11.51 36.94
CA ARG A 472 -10.47 -11.98 35.96
C ARG A 472 -9.84 -12.89 34.91
N LEU A 473 -8.69 -12.51 34.36
CA LEU A 473 -7.93 -13.36 33.42
C LEU A 473 -7.52 -14.69 34.07
N GLU A 474 -7.09 -14.65 35.33
CA GLU A 474 -6.75 -15.85 36.09
C GLU A 474 -7.97 -16.76 36.31
N MET A 475 -9.13 -16.20 36.69
CA MET A 475 -10.37 -16.96 36.84
C MET A 475 -10.81 -17.64 35.53
N TYR A 476 -10.66 -16.96 34.38
CA TYR A 476 -10.92 -17.55 33.07
C TYR A 476 -9.92 -18.67 32.73
N SER A 477 -8.63 -18.47 33.03
CA SER A 477 -7.57 -19.47 32.81
C SER A 477 -7.83 -20.78 33.59
N ARG A 478 -8.48 -20.66 34.76
CA ARG A 478 -8.93 -21.77 35.61
C ARG A 478 -10.29 -22.35 35.19
N ASN A 479 -10.86 -21.90 34.07
CA ASN A 479 -12.17 -22.29 33.53
C ASN A 479 -13.34 -22.03 34.48
N MET A 480 -13.24 -21.06 35.39
CA MET A 480 -14.32 -20.74 36.35
C MET A 480 -15.36 -19.77 35.80
N VAL A 481 -15.03 -19.08 34.70
CA VAL A 481 -15.82 -17.99 34.13
C VAL A 481 -15.86 -18.12 32.61
N ASP A 482 -16.95 -17.65 31.99
CA ASP A 482 -17.10 -17.58 30.54
C ASP A 482 -16.25 -16.47 29.90
N TYR A 483 -15.99 -16.62 28.61
CA TYR A 483 -15.12 -15.70 27.86
C TYR A 483 -15.68 -14.26 27.77
N HIS A 484 -16.99 -14.07 27.90
CA HIS A 484 -17.61 -12.74 27.89
C HIS A 484 -17.05 -11.81 28.97
N LEU A 485 -16.63 -12.35 30.12
CA LEU A 485 -16.04 -11.53 31.20
C LEU A 485 -14.59 -11.10 30.90
N ILE A 486 -13.97 -11.55 29.82
CA ILE A 486 -12.62 -11.10 29.45
C ILE A 486 -12.57 -10.35 28.13
N MET A 487 -13.69 -10.25 27.42
CA MET A 487 -13.77 -9.66 26.07
C MET A 487 -13.28 -8.21 26.00
N ASP A 488 -13.46 -7.44 27.06
CA ASP A 488 -12.97 -6.07 27.22
C ASP A 488 -11.44 -5.97 27.21
N MET A 489 -10.74 -6.98 27.73
CA MET A 489 -9.28 -7.01 27.84
C MET A 489 -8.57 -7.57 26.60
N ILE A 490 -9.25 -8.43 25.82
CA ILE A 490 -8.64 -9.12 24.67
C ILE A 490 -8.08 -8.16 23.61
N PRO A 491 -8.73 -7.04 23.23
CA PRO A 491 -8.20 -6.12 22.23
C PRO A 491 -6.85 -5.53 22.64
N THR A 492 -6.70 -5.21 23.93
CA THR A 492 -5.47 -4.67 24.52
C THR A 492 -4.36 -5.71 24.56
N ILE A 493 -4.67 -6.93 25.01
CA ILE A 493 -3.73 -8.07 24.97
C ILE A 493 -3.29 -8.35 23.53
N SER A 494 -4.23 -8.35 22.59
CA SER A 494 -3.95 -8.60 21.17
C SER A 494 -3.04 -7.51 20.59
N ARG A 495 -3.29 -6.24 20.92
CA ARG A 495 -2.44 -5.12 20.50
C ARG A 495 -1.02 -5.26 21.05
N MET A 496 -0.85 -5.59 22.33
CA MET A 496 0.47 -5.82 22.94
C MET A 496 1.21 -6.99 22.31
N TYR A 497 0.51 -8.11 22.04
CA TYR A 497 1.08 -9.27 21.36
C TYR A 497 1.55 -8.90 19.95
N PHE A 498 0.68 -8.27 19.16
CA PHE A 498 1.00 -7.90 17.79
C PHE A 498 1.85 -6.63 17.68
N LEU A 499 2.28 -5.99 18.76
CA LEU A 499 3.33 -4.97 18.76
C LEU A 499 4.69 -5.53 19.22
N ASN A 500 4.75 -6.81 19.58
CA ASN A 500 5.91 -7.52 20.16
C ASN A 500 6.31 -7.10 21.58
N ASN A 501 5.41 -6.49 22.36
CA ASN A 501 5.68 -6.18 23.76
C ASN A 501 5.81 -7.46 24.62
N PHE A 502 5.23 -8.59 24.18
CA PHE A 502 5.31 -9.88 24.87
C PHE A 502 6.61 -10.67 24.59
N GLY A 503 7.59 -10.09 23.89
CA GLY A 503 8.89 -10.74 23.64
C GLY A 503 8.75 -12.09 22.94
N ASP A 504 9.34 -13.14 23.54
CA ASP A 504 9.50 -14.48 22.96
C ASP A 504 8.25 -15.38 22.99
N MET A 505 7.09 -14.85 23.38
CA MET A 505 5.87 -15.67 23.39
C MET A 505 5.46 -16.05 21.96
N SER A 506 5.79 -17.27 21.54
CA SER A 506 5.31 -17.83 20.29
C SER A 506 3.92 -18.47 20.44
N LEU A 507 2.95 -17.96 19.67
CA LEU A 507 1.66 -18.62 19.47
C LEU A 507 1.67 -19.42 18.18
N SER A 508 0.93 -20.54 18.17
CA SER A 508 0.66 -21.24 16.91
C SER A 508 -0.06 -20.31 15.93
N ALA A 509 0.12 -20.53 14.62
CA ALA A 509 -0.52 -19.71 13.59
C ALA A 509 -2.05 -19.64 13.75
N THR A 510 -2.69 -20.75 14.15
CA THR A 510 -4.13 -20.79 14.44
C THR A 510 -4.51 -20.04 15.72
N GLN A 511 -3.69 -20.12 16.77
CA GLN A 511 -3.88 -19.37 18.02
C GLN A 511 -3.74 -17.85 17.80
N ALA A 512 -2.73 -17.44 17.02
CA ALA A 512 -2.53 -16.04 16.65
C ALA A 512 -3.64 -15.52 15.73
N ALA A 513 -4.09 -16.31 14.75
CA ALA A 513 -5.24 -15.96 13.91
C ALA A 513 -6.51 -15.80 14.75
N LEU A 514 -6.73 -16.67 15.73
CA LEU A 514 -7.87 -16.59 16.64
C LEU A 514 -7.80 -15.33 17.53
N LEU A 515 -6.63 -15.05 18.11
CA LEU A 515 -6.41 -13.83 18.91
C LEU A 515 -6.65 -12.57 18.09
N LEU A 516 -6.19 -12.54 16.84
CA LEU A 516 -6.44 -11.44 15.91
C LEU A 516 -7.92 -11.29 15.55
N GLY A 517 -8.60 -12.41 15.28
CA GLY A 517 -10.01 -12.43 14.89
C GLY A 517 -10.93 -11.91 16.00
N ILE A 518 -10.74 -12.40 17.23
CA ILE A 518 -11.55 -12.00 18.39
C ILE A 518 -11.14 -10.59 18.87
N GLY A 519 -9.84 -10.35 19.02
CA GLY A 519 -9.33 -9.15 19.67
C GLY A 519 -9.30 -7.90 18.78
N LEU A 520 -8.86 -8.03 17.52
CA LEU A 520 -8.62 -6.87 16.65
C LEU A 520 -9.67 -6.72 15.55
N GLN A 521 -10.23 -7.81 15.02
CA GLN A 521 -11.29 -7.76 14.01
C GLN A 521 -12.70 -7.81 14.62
N HIS A 522 -12.82 -8.09 15.92
CA HIS A 522 -14.09 -8.21 16.66
C HIS A 522 -15.11 -9.15 15.99
N LYS A 523 -14.64 -10.26 15.42
CA LYS A 523 -15.51 -11.27 14.82
C LYS A 523 -16.20 -12.11 15.87
N SER A 524 -17.42 -12.55 15.56
CA SER A 524 -18.09 -13.55 16.38
C SER A 524 -17.43 -14.92 16.22
N MET A 525 -17.62 -15.76 17.23
CA MET A 525 -17.06 -17.11 17.22
C MET A 525 -17.57 -17.95 16.05
N ASP A 526 -18.84 -17.81 15.69
CA ASP A 526 -19.47 -18.53 14.59
C ASP A 526 -18.89 -18.13 13.22
N GLN A 527 -18.47 -16.87 13.07
CA GLN A 527 -17.78 -16.40 11.87
C GLN A 527 -16.38 -17.02 11.78
N LEU A 528 -15.68 -17.11 12.91
CA LEU A 528 -14.34 -17.70 12.97
C LEU A 528 -14.37 -19.22 12.73
N GLU A 529 -15.41 -19.92 13.17
CA GLU A 529 -15.65 -21.33 12.87
C GLU A 529 -15.72 -21.57 11.36
N LYS A 530 -16.47 -20.73 10.62
CA LYS A 530 -16.58 -20.82 9.15
C LYS A 530 -15.27 -20.51 8.43
N GLU A 531 -14.52 -19.52 8.90
CA GLU A 531 -13.31 -19.05 8.21
C GLU A 531 -12.08 -19.92 8.49
N ILE A 532 -11.95 -20.45 9.71
CA ILE A 532 -10.83 -21.31 10.11
C ILE A 532 -11.12 -22.79 9.79
N GLY A 533 -12.40 -23.17 9.69
CA GLY A 533 -12.83 -24.55 9.40
C GLY A 533 -12.63 -25.51 10.58
N LEU A 534 -12.67 -24.99 11.82
CA LEU A 534 -12.55 -25.76 13.06
C LEU A 534 -13.82 -25.59 13.90
N PRO A 535 -14.30 -26.65 14.59
CA PRO A 535 -15.48 -26.55 15.42
C PRO A 535 -15.29 -25.60 16.60
N SER A 536 -16.36 -24.89 16.98
CA SER A 536 -16.36 -23.88 18.05
C SER A 536 -15.76 -24.35 19.38
N SER A 537 -15.99 -25.61 19.78
CA SER A 537 -15.45 -26.20 21.01
C SER A 537 -13.91 -26.26 21.01
N GLN A 538 -13.30 -26.61 19.88
CA GLN A 538 -11.84 -26.67 19.75
C GLN A 538 -11.24 -25.27 19.73
N LEU A 539 -11.89 -24.32 19.06
CA LEU A 539 -11.46 -22.93 19.05
C LEU A 539 -11.51 -22.32 20.47
N MET A 540 -12.53 -22.60 21.28
CA MET A 540 -12.57 -22.19 22.68
C MET A 540 -11.44 -22.80 23.51
N GLY A 541 -11.13 -24.09 23.27
CA GLY A 541 -9.99 -24.75 23.90
C GLY A 541 -8.65 -24.09 23.53
N LEU A 542 -8.47 -23.70 22.27
CA LEU A 542 -7.28 -23.00 21.80
C LEU A 542 -7.19 -21.57 22.36
N PHE A 543 -8.31 -20.87 22.45
CA PHE A 543 -8.40 -19.54 23.04
C PHE A 543 -8.02 -19.60 24.53
N ASN A 544 -8.57 -20.55 25.28
CA ASN A 544 -8.22 -20.75 26.69
C ASN A 544 -6.73 -21.06 26.90
N ARG A 545 -6.14 -21.91 26.05
CA ARG A 545 -4.67 -22.16 26.06
C ARG A 545 -3.87 -20.90 25.78
N THR A 546 -4.36 -20.01 24.93
CA THR A 546 -3.72 -18.72 24.62
C THR A 546 -3.75 -17.80 25.82
N ILE A 547 -4.91 -17.66 26.49
CA ILE A 547 -5.03 -16.83 27.70
C ILE A 547 -4.20 -17.40 28.85
N ARG A 548 -4.12 -18.73 29.04
CA ARG A 548 -3.22 -19.35 30.03
C ARG A 548 -1.76 -18.93 29.84
N LYS A 549 -1.27 -18.91 28.59
CA LYS A 549 0.08 -18.42 28.29
C LYS A 549 0.25 -16.95 28.64
N VAL A 550 -0.72 -16.10 28.29
CA VAL A 550 -0.69 -14.66 28.63
C VAL A 550 -0.65 -14.45 30.14
N VAL A 551 -1.48 -15.16 30.90
CA VAL A 551 -1.50 -15.09 32.38
C VAL A 551 -0.16 -15.56 32.97
N GLN A 552 0.43 -16.65 32.45
CA GLN A 552 1.77 -17.10 32.88
C GLN A 552 2.84 -16.02 32.65
N LEU A 553 2.78 -15.31 31.52
CA LEU A 553 3.70 -14.22 31.25
C LEU A 553 3.50 -13.04 32.21
N PHE A 554 2.24 -12.63 32.44
CA PHE A 554 1.95 -11.57 33.42
C PHE A 554 2.41 -11.92 34.83
N ASN A 555 2.19 -13.17 35.27
CA ASN A 555 2.70 -13.64 36.55
C ASN A 555 4.22 -13.61 36.59
N SER A 556 4.91 -14.06 35.53
CA SER A 556 6.38 -14.01 35.48
C SER A 556 6.95 -12.59 35.54
N VAL A 557 6.26 -11.60 34.95
CA VAL A 557 6.66 -10.18 35.01
C VAL A 557 6.44 -9.64 36.42
N GLN A 558 5.33 -10.00 37.07
CA GLN A 558 5.07 -9.64 38.46
C GLN A 558 6.06 -10.27 39.43
N GLU A 559 6.36 -11.56 39.26
CA GLU A 559 7.36 -12.30 40.04
C GLU A 559 8.73 -11.66 39.91
N LYS A 560 9.21 -11.39 38.69
CA LYS A 560 10.49 -10.68 38.46
C LYS A 560 10.53 -9.31 39.12
N ALA A 561 9.46 -8.53 39.03
CA ALA A 561 9.42 -7.21 39.66
C ALA A 561 9.39 -7.30 41.20
N VAL A 562 8.78 -8.35 41.76
CA VAL A 562 8.84 -8.62 43.20
C VAL A 562 10.22 -9.10 43.60
N GLU A 563 10.87 -9.96 42.81
CA GLU A 563 12.26 -10.39 43.01
C GLU A 563 13.20 -9.19 43.00
N GLU A 564 13.08 -8.26 42.05
CA GLU A 564 13.86 -7.02 42.00
C GLU A 564 13.62 -6.13 43.24
N GLN A 565 12.38 -6.05 43.72
CA GLN A 565 12.05 -5.33 44.96
C GLN A 565 12.59 -6.02 46.22
N MET A 566 12.61 -7.36 46.24
CA MET A 566 13.15 -8.16 47.34
C MET A 566 14.68 -8.25 47.31
N ALA A 567 15.30 -8.10 46.14
CA ALA A 567 16.74 -8.12 45.90
C ALA A 567 17.46 -6.84 46.38
N VAL A 568 16.80 -5.97 47.14
CA VAL A 568 17.49 -5.13 48.12
C VAL A 568 17.86 -5.97 49.35
N MET A 569 18.49 -7.13 49.14
CA MET A 569 19.40 -7.65 50.14
C MET A 569 20.59 -6.71 50.08
N LYS A 570 20.80 -5.90 51.13
CA LYS A 570 22.06 -5.16 51.30
C LYS A 570 23.19 -6.14 51.01
N GLU A 571 23.93 -5.92 49.92
CA GLU A 571 25.24 -6.54 49.77
C GLU A 571 26.00 -6.17 51.04
N VAL A 572 26.21 -7.15 51.92
CA VAL A 572 27.19 -7.02 52.98
C VAL A 572 28.53 -7.06 52.28
N VAL A 573 28.95 -5.91 51.77
CA VAL A 573 30.30 -5.68 51.31
C VAL A 573 31.15 -5.81 52.58
N MET A 574 31.74 -6.99 52.78
CA MET A 574 32.84 -7.16 53.73
C MET A 574 34.03 -6.43 53.12
N GLU A 575 34.07 -5.11 53.28
CA GLU A 575 35.28 -4.34 53.02
C GLU A 575 36.36 -4.89 53.98
N PRO A 576 37.56 -5.27 53.49
CA PRO A 576 38.67 -5.59 54.36
C PRO A 576 38.92 -4.36 55.23
N THR A 577 38.77 -4.51 56.54
CA THR A 577 39.14 -3.44 57.46
C THR A 577 40.61 -3.09 57.19
N LEU A 578 40.91 -1.81 57.01
CA LEU A 578 42.28 -1.32 56.76
C LEU A 578 43.24 -1.66 57.91
N LYS A 579 42.68 -1.95 59.09
CA LYS A 579 43.38 -2.40 60.28
C LYS A 579 43.21 -3.91 60.44
N SER A 580 44.29 -4.56 60.84
CA SER A 580 44.24 -5.98 61.21
C SER A 580 43.42 -6.16 62.50
N LEU A 581 42.78 -7.33 62.65
CA LEU A 581 42.02 -7.66 63.88
C LEU A 581 42.87 -7.47 65.15
N ASN A 582 44.18 -7.69 65.06
CA ASN A 582 45.10 -7.50 66.18
C ASN A 582 45.31 -6.01 66.52
N GLU A 583 45.39 -5.13 65.52
CA GLU A 583 45.51 -3.69 65.74
C GLU A 583 44.23 -3.10 66.35
N ASP A 584 43.06 -3.54 65.90
CA ASP A 584 41.77 -3.15 66.48
C ASP A 584 41.63 -3.67 67.93
N LEU A 585 42.09 -4.90 68.21
CA LEU A 585 42.10 -5.46 69.57
C LEU A 585 43.08 -4.71 70.47
N GLU A 586 44.25 -4.30 69.97
CA GLU A 586 45.22 -3.50 70.74
C GLU A 586 44.73 -2.07 70.98
N GLU A 587 44.08 -1.44 70.00
CA GLU A 587 43.49 -0.10 70.16
C GLU A 587 42.31 -0.14 71.15
N ALA A 588 41.44 -1.15 71.05
CA ALA A 588 40.38 -1.39 72.03
C ALA A 588 40.94 -1.71 73.42
N ALA A 589 42.04 -2.45 73.53
CA ALA A 589 42.71 -2.72 74.80
C ALA A 589 43.34 -1.45 75.40
N LYS A 590 43.95 -0.58 74.58
CA LYS A 590 44.48 0.72 75.01
C LYS A 590 43.37 1.65 75.47
N GLU A 591 42.28 1.76 74.71
CA GLU A 591 41.10 2.53 75.13
C GLU A 591 40.50 1.99 76.42
N PHE A 592 40.41 0.66 76.58
CA PHE A 592 39.92 0.05 77.80
C PHE A 592 40.86 0.34 78.98
N GLN A 593 42.18 0.27 78.78
CA GLN A 593 43.15 0.61 79.81
C GLN A 593 43.15 2.10 80.18
N GLU A 594 42.94 3.00 79.23
CA GLU A 594 42.78 4.43 79.49
C GLU A 594 41.48 4.73 80.22
N LYS A 595 40.36 4.14 79.79
CA LYS A 595 39.08 4.21 80.50
C LYS A 595 39.22 3.63 81.90
N HIS A 596 39.89 2.49 82.06
CA HIS A 596 40.13 1.86 83.35
C HIS A 596 41.06 2.68 84.24
N LYS A 597 42.11 3.31 83.70
CA LYS A 597 42.96 4.26 84.44
C LYS A 597 42.20 5.52 84.84
N ASN A 598 41.33 6.04 83.97
CA ASN A 598 40.47 7.18 84.27
C ASN A 598 39.42 6.82 85.33
N GLU A 599 38.87 5.60 85.30
CA GLU A 599 37.95 5.10 86.33
C GLU A 599 38.66 4.82 87.65
N ILE A 600 39.88 4.25 87.62
CA ILE A 600 40.74 4.08 88.81
C ILE A 600 41.13 5.45 89.40
N GLY A 601 41.41 6.44 88.56
CA GLY A 601 41.66 7.82 88.99
C GLY A 601 40.45 8.41 89.71
N LYS A 602 39.26 8.25 89.12
CA LYS A 602 37.98 8.63 89.77
C LYS A 602 37.72 7.86 91.07
N LEU A 603 38.14 6.60 91.17
CA LEU A 603 38.03 5.77 92.38
C LEU A 603 39.04 6.15 93.47
N LYS A 604 40.21 6.68 93.12
CA LYS A 604 41.22 7.15 94.09
C LYS A 604 40.82 8.45 94.80
N ASP A 605 39.99 9.27 94.16
CA ASP A 605 39.46 10.52 94.74
C ASP A 605 38.16 10.30 95.54
N LEU A 606 37.62 9.08 95.57
CA LEU A 606 36.43 8.72 96.33
C LEU A 606 36.81 8.15 97.70
N ASP A 607 36.38 8.83 98.76
CA ASP A 607 36.59 8.39 100.15
C ASP A 607 35.77 7.13 100.43
N LEU A 608 36.40 5.95 100.34
CA LEU A 608 35.80 4.60 100.50
C LEU A 608 35.59 4.20 101.97
N SER A 609 36.00 5.05 102.92
CA SER A 609 35.85 4.85 104.37
C SER A 609 34.38 4.65 104.82
N GLN A 610 33.43 5.14 104.01
CA GLN A 610 31.99 5.01 104.21
C GLN A 610 31.39 3.67 103.75
N TYR A 611 32.16 2.76 103.13
CA TYR A 611 31.69 1.43 102.70
C TYR A 611 32.38 0.26 103.40
N ILE A 612 33.23 0.53 104.40
CA ILE A 612 33.87 -0.50 105.22
C ILE A 612 32.81 -1.14 106.11
N ILE A 613 32.43 -2.38 105.79
CA ILE A 613 31.68 -3.25 106.70
C ILE A 613 32.67 -3.71 107.77
N ARG A 614 32.54 -3.22 109.01
CA ARG A 614 33.33 -3.75 110.13
C ARG A 614 32.73 -5.11 110.53
N GLY A 615 33.56 -6.14 110.56
CA GLY A 615 33.25 -7.43 111.18
C GLY A 615 34.58 -8.08 111.55
N ASP A 616 34.65 -8.64 112.76
CA ASP A 616 35.84 -9.34 113.24
C ASP A 616 35.95 -10.72 112.56
N ASP A 617 37.18 -11.22 112.35
CA ASP A 617 37.46 -12.45 111.58
C ASP A 617 36.74 -13.70 112.14
N GLU A 618 36.32 -13.67 113.40
CA GLU A 618 35.54 -14.74 114.04
C GLU A 618 34.06 -14.74 113.59
N GLU A 619 33.44 -13.56 113.41
CA GLU A 619 32.04 -13.44 112.96
C GLU A 619 31.88 -13.80 111.48
N TRP A 620 32.88 -13.48 110.65
CA TRP A 620 32.89 -13.84 109.23
C TRP A 620 32.98 -15.36 109.03
N ASN A 621 33.77 -16.06 109.86
CA ASN A 621 33.92 -17.52 109.78
C ASN A 621 32.65 -18.27 110.26
N GLU A 622 31.94 -17.77 111.26
CA GLU A 622 30.64 -18.35 111.65
C GLU A 622 29.57 -18.18 110.56
N VAL A 623 29.55 -17.03 109.88
CA VAL A 623 28.55 -16.75 108.84
C VAL A 623 28.86 -17.53 107.55
N LEU A 624 30.15 -17.66 107.19
CA LEU A 624 30.58 -18.46 106.03
C LEU A 624 30.43 -19.98 106.26
N SER A 625 30.54 -20.47 107.49
CA SER A 625 30.32 -21.90 107.79
C SER A 625 28.84 -22.29 107.88
N LYS A 626 27.94 -21.37 108.27
CA LYS A 626 26.47 -21.58 108.23
C LYS A 626 25.87 -21.42 106.83
N ALA A 627 26.50 -20.65 105.95
CA ALA A 627 26.07 -20.46 104.57
C ALA A 627 26.75 -21.48 103.64
N GLY A 628 26.05 -22.57 103.30
CA GLY A 628 26.51 -23.54 102.30
C GLY A 628 26.77 -22.89 100.92
N GLN A 629 27.52 -23.58 100.05
CA GLN A 629 28.15 -23.10 98.80
C GLN A 629 27.27 -22.35 97.78
N ASP A 630 25.96 -22.23 97.97
CA ASP A 630 25.00 -21.57 97.07
C ASP A 630 24.25 -20.37 97.69
N ALA A 631 24.77 -19.73 98.74
CA ALA A 631 24.17 -18.51 99.29
C ALA A 631 24.63 -17.25 98.50
N SER A 632 23.74 -16.68 97.69
CA SER A 632 24.02 -15.46 96.90
C SER A 632 23.90 -14.14 97.67
N VAL A 633 23.42 -14.16 98.93
CA VAL A 633 23.31 -12.97 99.78
C VAL A 633 23.61 -13.34 101.23
N VAL A 634 24.59 -12.64 101.82
CA VAL A 634 24.98 -12.77 103.24
C VAL A 634 24.64 -11.45 103.95
N SER A 635 23.83 -11.51 105.01
CA SER A 635 23.44 -10.33 105.78
C SER A 635 24.16 -10.27 107.13
N LEU A 636 24.94 -9.22 107.33
CA LEU A 636 25.53 -8.85 108.63
C LEU A 636 24.69 -7.73 109.25
N LYS A 637 24.44 -7.78 110.56
CA LYS A 637 23.74 -6.71 111.26
C LYS A 637 24.67 -5.50 111.44
N SER A 638 24.36 -4.40 110.78
CA SER A 638 25.04 -3.12 111.01
C SER A 638 24.28 -2.26 112.02
N ASP A 639 24.91 -1.91 113.14
CA ASP A 639 24.35 -0.99 114.14
C ASP A 639 24.56 0.48 113.72
N LYS A 640 23.70 0.98 112.80
CA LYS A 640 23.18 2.38 112.71
C LYS A 640 22.50 2.64 111.36
N LYS A 641 21.32 3.29 111.41
CA LYS A 641 20.50 3.71 110.25
C LYS A 641 21.15 4.88 109.49
N ARG A 642 21.34 4.75 108.17
CA ARG A 642 21.72 5.85 107.25
C ARG A 642 20.51 6.73 106.89
N LYS A 643 20.69 8.06 106.89
CA LYS A 643 19.73 9.05 106.38
C LYS A 643 19.86 9.18 104.85
N ALA A 644 18.73 9.30 104.15
CA ALA A 644 18.67 9.57 102.71
C ALA A 644 18.59 11.08 102.45
N GLU A 645 19.40 11.59 101.52
CA GLU A 645 19.25 12.94 100.97
C GLU A 645 18.63 12.91 99.57
N VAL A 646 17.70 13.84 99.37
CA VAL A 646 16.98 14.12 98.13
C VAL A 646 17.66 15.29 97.44
N THR A 647 18.03 15.16 96.17
CA THR A 647 18.19 16.31 95.26
C THR A 647 17.56 16.02 93.90
N THR A 648 16.86 17.04 93.41
CA THR A 648 15.92 17.09 92.31
C THR A 648 16.57 17.59 91.01
N GLY A 649 16.21 17.03 89.85
CA GLY A 649 16.46 17.60 88.51
C GLY A 649 16.04 16.66 87.37
N PRO A 650 15.49 17.14 86.23
CA PRO A 650 14.18 16.67 85.75
C PRO A 650 14.15 15.64 84.60
N ARG A 651 12.97 15.00 84.51
CA ARG A 651 12.50 14.02 83.51
C ARG A 651 12.45 14.55 82.07
N GLN A 652 12.81 13.70 81.11
CA GLN A 652 11.99 13.47 79.92
C GLN A 652 11.88 11.97 79.61
N GLU A 653 10.64 11.47 79.60
CA GLU A 653 10.26 10.11 79.27
C GLU A 653 10.26 9.89 77.74
N LYS A 654 10.76 8.75 77.27
CA LYS A 654 10.13 8.04 76.13
C LYS A 654 10.08 6.54 76.40
N LYS A 655 8.84 6.04 76.37
CA LYS A 655 8.40 4.68 76.65
C LYS A 655 8.94 3.68 75.61
N PHE A 656 9.62 2.63 76.08
CA PHE A 656 9.71 1.36 75.39
C PHE A 656 8.51 0.49 75.77
N LYS A 657 7.75 -0.01 74.78
CA LYS A 657 6.91 -1.21 74.95
C LYS A 657 7.24 -2.21 73.85
N LYS A 658 8.00 -3.24 74.23
CA LYS A 658 8.01 -4.56 73.58
C LYS A 658 6.70 -5.28 73.91
N LYS A 659 6.13 -6.03 72.96
CA LYS A 659 5.74 -7.45 73.12
C LYS A 659 5.09 -8.01 71.85
N ASN A 660 5.78 -8.96 71.23
CA ASN A 660 5.19 -10.17 70.64
C ASN A 660 5.11 -11.26 71.76
N PRO A 661 4.56 -12.48 71.59
CA PRO A 661 3.52 -13.00 70.68
C PRO A 661 2.52 -13.98 71.39
N LYS A 662 1.66 -14.64 70.57
CA LYS A 662 0.99 -15.97 70.73
C LYS A 662 -0.49 -16.06 71.17
N LEU A 663 -1.31 -16.47 70.19
CA LEU A 663 -2.19 -17.66 70.16
C LEU A 663 -3.06 -18.00 71.38
N LYS A 664 -4.40 -18.05 71.20
CA LYS A 664 -5.17 -19.32 71.13
C LYS A 664 -6.70 -19.12 71.09
N LEU A 665 -7.36 -20.10 70.45
CA LEU A 665 -8.66 -20.74 70.77
C LEU A 665 -9.98 -20.08 70.33
N LYS A 666 -10.53 -20.68 69.26
CA LYS A 666 -11.94 -21.10 69.03
C LYS A 666 -13.02 -20.51 69.95
N LYS A 667 -14.01 -19.85 69.32
CA LYS A 667 -15.29 -20.48 69.00
C LYS A 667 -15.85 -19.85 67.73
#